data_AF-A0A952CFM0-F1
#
_entry.id   AF-A0A952CFM0-F1
#
_cell.length_a   1.000
_cell.length_b   1.000
_cell.length_c   1.000
_cell.angle_alpha   90.00
_cell.angle_beta   90.00
_cell.angle_gamma   90.00
#
_symmetry.space_group_name_H-M   'P 1'
#
loop_
_entity.id
_entity.type
_entity.pdbx_description
1 polymer ?
#
loop_
_entity_poly.entity_id
_entity_poly.type
_entity_poly.pdbx_seq_one_letter_code
_entity_poly.pdbx_strand_id
1 'polypeptide(L)'
;MQQRHNDRMREAGGSLSARLARLRAWIRLHLLVDGLAALAAASLVLAVVQFSLDRWLRLSLDQRATLALAVTTAWLWLGYRWLLTPLLTPLPDATLARTVGRLLPRQRELLAAAVQLANRGRPPQPSQASAGPANEPGNVLAQAVVAEAEVAARSLRFHDVLHHGRVRRRASGLAGVALAATMACLVWPDPASTWWRRNWLMHEIAWPQQTRLHPVGFDQHDTRRAPLGSPLRIEADIEGRTPGAAVLTWWTASGRRGRGEMAVIGGRRLMVELGPLAEDVSFRISGGDERTRVFRVIAAPRPGLTRTLARITPPAYTGLEAQTIEQQTVFEMLAGSELELEAWMNKPVSHARFMRGDQPAADVTRTAADHLAVRLISPGSGTYWFAVVDYDGWEDERPVRFTLKVNPDEPPTVRLRATDASGVVTPAARCNVVLEARDDYGLSTVNVSMQKNDEPPVQIPVSGMRPGTREFGADVTLTPARLRAAPGDRVRVVAHAIDQEPAGPNEGHAEPLEWAVVSPEEFLAAMAQREAELRREFERLVGAQRSLRDALLRESGTLATGRPPSGLAQRLSSLARRQEGHAGRVSQLSNQFGRILAELRTNQVLRRADEIRIRDRVMGPLERLGGERMRQAAAQMSLLGAEGGAEAVMEADGLQQEILAEMRQILANMLEWEGFREAVALLQEIIGQQESVRSETLSALEGELNAILGLEEPAESEPPPPP
;
A
#
# COMPACT_ATOMS: atom_id res chain seq x y z
N MET A 1 115.80 12.06 61.45
CA MET A 1 114.72 12.13 62.48
C MET A 1 113.57 13.08 62.10
N GLN A 2 113.81 14.22 61.44
CA GLN A 2 112.74 15.15 60.99
C GLN A 2 111.72 14.56 60.00
N GLN A 3 112.13 13.63 59.12
CA GLN A 3 111.21 12.99 58.16
C GLN A 3 110.19 12.06 58.84
N ARG A 4 110.65 11.24 59.80
CA ARG A 4 109.77 10.39 60.64
C ARG A 4 108.85 11.20 61.57
N HIS A 5 109.22 12.44 61.90
CA HIS A 5 108.39 13.36 62.67
C HIS A 5 107.29 14.00 61.79
N ASN A 6 107.61 14.39 60.56
CA ASN A 6 106.63 14.92 59.60
C ASN A 6 105.60 13.86 59.13
N ASP A 7 105.97 12.58 59.04
CA ASP A 7 105.02 11.52 58.70
C ASP A 7 104.00 11.25 59.82
N ARG A 8 104.44 11.24 61.10
CA ARG A 8 103.52 11.17 62.26
C ARG A 8 102.58 12.39 62.37
N MET A 9 103.03 13.56 61.89
CA MET A 9 102.24 14.80 61.88
C MET A 9 101.12 14.77 60.82
N ARG A 10 101.33 14.11 59.67
CA ARG A 10 100.28 13.88 58.66
C ARG A 10 99.24 12.87 59.14
N GLU A 11 99.65 11.85 59.89
CA GLU A 11 98.74 10.88 60.51
C GLU A 11 97.83 11.51 61.57
N ALA A 12 98.36 12.45 62.38
CA ALA A 12 97.62 13.17 63.42
C ALA A 12 96.51 14.10 62.84
N GLY A 13 96.86 14.99 61.91
CA GLY A 13 95.85 15.83 61.22
C GLY A 13 94.80 15.02 60.44
N GLY A 14 95.19 13.84 59.93
CA GLY A 14 94.28 12.86 59.33
C GLY A 14 93.30 12.22 60.33
N SER A 15 93.70 12.08 61.59
CA SER A 15 92.91 11.40 62.63
C SER A 15 91.68 12.23 63.07
N LEU A 16 91.84 13.54 63.25
CA LEU A 16 90.76 14.45 63.65
C LEU A 16 89.79 14.73 62.49
N SER A 17 90.32 14.95 61.28
CA SER A 17 89.51 15.14 60.07
C SER A 17 88.70 13.88 59.72
N ALA A 18 89.28 12.69 59.89
CA ALA A 18 88.54 11.43 59.72
C ALA A 18 87.41 11.24 60.75
N ARG A 19 87.60 11.68 62.02
CA ARG A 19 86.57 11.61 63.06
C ARG A 19 85.43 12.61 62.82
N LEU A 20 85.74 13.84 62.39
CA LEU A 20 84.73 14.83 61.98
C LEU A 20 83.96 14.38 60.73
N ALA A 21 84.63 13.71 59.78
CA ALA A 21 83.97 13.11 58.62
C ALA A 21 82.98 11.99 59.01
N ARG A 22 83.34 11.14 60.00
CA ARG A 22 82.42 10.15 60.57
C ARG A 22 81.21 10.80 61.24
N LEU A 23 81.41 11.85 62.05
CA LEU A 23 80.30 12.58 62.68
C LEU A 23 79.38 13.23 61.64
N ARG A 24 79.94 13.81 60.57
CA ARG A 24 79.18 14.36 59.43
C ARG A 24 78.34 13.29 58.75
N ALA A 25 78.88 12.09 58.53
CA ALA A 25 78.16 10.96 57.96
C ALA A 25 76.98 10.52 58.84
N TRP A 26 77.17 10.46 60.17
CA TRP A 26 76.10 10.14 61.12
C TRP A 26 74.99 11.20 61.15
N ILE A 27 75.32 12.48 61.15
CA ILE A 27 74.33 13.57 61.09
C ILE A 27 73.54 13.52 59.77
N ARG A 28 74.21 13.26 58.64
CA ARG A 28 73.54 13.07 57.35
C ARG A 28 72.61 11.86 57.35
N LEU A 29 73.00 10.76 57.99
CA LEU A 29 72.14 9.59 58.18
C LEU A 29 70.89 9.93 59.02
N HIS A 30 71.02 10.74 60.07
CA HIS A 30 69.89 11.20 60.88
C HIS A 30 68.92 12.06 60.05
N LEU A 31 69.44 13.03 59.30
CA LEU A 31 68.64 13.89 58.42
C LEU A 31 67.96 13.10 57.30
N LEU A 32 68.63 12.06 56.77
CA LEU A 32 68.06 11.16 55.78
C LEU A 32 66.88 10.37 56.36
N VAL A 33 67.02 9.78 57.56
CA VAL A 33 65.93 9.04 58.21
C VAL A 33 64.75 9.96 58.55
N ASP A 34 65.00 11.18 59.04
CA ASP A 34 63.94 12.16 59.32
C ASP A 34 63.22 12.61 58.04
N GLY A 35 63.97 12.90 56.98
CA GLY A 35 63.42 13.28 55.67
C GLY A 35 62.61 12.14 55.04
N LEU A 36 63.11 10.91 55.08
CA LEU A 36 62.41 9.73 54.58
C LEU A 36 61.14 9.43 55.38
N ALA A 37 61.17 9.54 56.71
CA ALA A 37 59.99 9.33 57.55
C ALA A 37 58.88 10.36 57.27
N ALA A 38 59.24 11.63 57.10
CA ALA A 38 58.28 12.68 56.75
C ALA A 38 57.72 12.50 55.34
N LEU A 39 58.57 12.17 54.37
CA LEU A 39 58.16 11.92 52.98
C LEU A 39 57.23 10.71 52.90
N ALA A 40 57.58 9.59 53.52
CA ALA A 40 56.75 8.38 53.52
C ALA A 40 55.36 8.62 54.12
N ALA A 41 55.27 9.35 55.25
CA ALA A 41 54.00 9.70 55.86
C ALA A 41 53.14 10.59 54.93
N ALA A 42 53.73 11.61 54.30
CA ALA A 42 53.01 12.46 53.36
C ALA A 42 52.60 11.71 52.08
N SER A 43 53.44 10.81 51.57
CA SER A 43 53.12 9.94 50.43
C SER A 43 51.93 9.02 50.73
N LEU A 44 51.84 8.46 51.94
CA LEU A 44 50.69 7.65 52.35
C LEU A 44 49.41 8.49 52.37
N VAL A 45 49.44 9.69 52.93
CA VAL A 45 48.28 10.60 52.95
C VAL A 45 47.83 10.97 51.54
N LEU A 46 48.77 11.36 50.67
CA LEU A 46 48.46 11.69 49.28
C LEU A 46 47.86 10.49 48.51
N ALA A 47 48.37 9.28 48.74
CA ALA A 47 47.84 8.06 48.14
C ALA A 47 46.39 7.78 48.60
N VAL A 48 46.10 7.94 49.90
CA VAL A 48 44.74 7.76 50.44
C VAL A 48 43.76 8.81 49.88
N VAL A 49 44.20 10.07 49.76
CA VAL A 49 43.38 11.14 49.16
C VAL A 49 43.11 10.85 47.68
N GLN A 50 44.14 10.50 46.90
CA GLN A 50 44.00 10.17 45.49
C GLN A 50 43.08 8.95 45.29
N PHE A 51 43.24 7.90 46.10
CA PHE A 51 42.38 6.72 46.10
C PHE A 51 40.92 7.09 46.35
N SER A 52 40.66 7.91 47.38
CA SER A 52 39.30 8.31 47.77
C SER A 52 38.63 9.16 46.69
N LEU A 53 39.38 10.10 46.10
CA LEU A 53 38.89 10.94 45.01
C LEU A 53 38.57 10.11 43.76
N ASP A 54 39.45 9.22 43.32
CA ASP A 54 39.20 8.36 42.15
C ASP A 54 38.01 7.41 42.38
N ARG A 55 37.86 6.88 43.61
CA ARG A 55 36.77 5.95 43.96
C ARG A 55 35.40 6.63 44.02
N TRP A 56 35.32 7.84 44.57
CA TRP A 56 34.05 8.56 44.75
C TRP A 56 33.64 9.37 43.53
N LEU A 57 34.58 10.10 42.92
CA LEU A 57 34.27 11.01 41.81
C LEU A 57 34.30 10.32 40.44
N ARG A 58 34.73 9.05 40.36
CA ARG A 58 34.82 8.26 39.11
C ARG A 58 35.50 9.06 37.99
N LEU A 59 36.68 9.61 38.29
CA LEU A 59 37.40 10.56 37.44
C LEU A 59 37.63 10.00 36.03
N SER A 60 37.52 10.83 34.99
CA SER A 60 37.90 10.47 33.61
C SER A 60 39.42 10.27 33.48
N LEU A 61 39.90 9.73 32.34
CA LEU A 61 41.34 9.52 32.12
C LEU A 61 42.13 10.83 32.26
N ASP A 62 41.66 11.92 31.67
CA ASP A 62 42.29 13.25 31.75
C ASP A 62 42.35 13.79 33.18
N GLN A 63 41.27 13.60 33.94
CA GLN A 63 41.18 14.01 35.35
C GLN A 63 42.12 13.19 36.23
N ARG A 64 42.33 11.90 35.93
CA ARG A 64 43.30 11.06 36.63
C ARG A 64 44.73 11.45 36.28
N ALA A 65 45.02 11.72 35.01
CA ALA A 65 46.35 12.15 34.57
C ALA A 65 46.75 13.48 35.22
N THR A 66 45.84 14.46 35.24
CA THR A 66 46.07 15.75 35.93
C THR A 66 46.25 15.58 37.44
N LEU A 67 45.45 14.72 38.09
CA LEU A 67 45.62 14.41 39.52
C LEU A 67 46.94 13.71 39.80
N ALA A 68 47.34 12.74 38.97
CA ALA A 68 48.62 12.02 39.11
C ALA A 68 49.82 12.97 38.90
N LEU A 69 49.73 13.92 37.96
CA LEU A 69 50.73 14.96 37.77
C LEU A 69 50.83 15.88 39.00
N ALA A 70 49.70 16.29 39.58
CA ALA A 70 49.67 17.10 40.80
C ALA A 70 50.30 16.36 42.00
N VAL A 71 49.97 15.07 42.18
CA VAL A 71 50.57 14.22 43.23
C VAL A 71 52.06 14.04 43.01
N THR A 72 52.50 13.81 41.77
CA THR A 72 53.93 13.67 41.43
C THR A 72 54.69 14.98 41.70
N THR A 73 54.11 16.13 41.35
CA THR A 73 54.69 17.44 41.61
C THR A 73 54.81 17.70 43.11
N ALA A 74 53.78 17.34 43.90
CA ALA A 74 53.83 17.42 45.35
C ALA A 74 54.92 16.52 45.94
N TRP A 75 55.10 15.30 45.46
CA TRP A 75 56.19 14.41 45.88
C TRP A 75 57.57 14.98 45.56
N LEU A 76 57.77 15.53 44.36
CA LEU A 76 59.04 16.17 43.98
C LEU A 76 59.35 17.38 44.88
N TRP A 77 58.36 18.23 45.15
CA TRP A 77 58.52 19.39 46.02
C TRP A 77 58.81 19.00 47.48
N LEU A 78 58.07 18.02 48.03
CA LEU A 78 58.29 17.51 49.38
C LEU A 78 59.66 16.82 49.51
N GLY A 79 60.03 16.00 48.53
CA GLY A 79 61.35 15.37 48.45
C GLY A 79 62.47 16.40 48.37
N TYR A 80 62.30 17.44 47.54
CA TYR A 80 63.23 18.56 47.49
C TYR A 80 63.36 19.27 48.86
N ARG A 81 62.23 19.63 49.48
CA ARG A 81 62.18 20.44 50.71
C ARG A 81 62.63 19.70 51.97
N TRP A 82 62.32 18.40 52.09
CA TRP A 82 62.53 17.61 53.31
C TRP A 82 63.67 16.60 53.21
N LEU A 83 64.07 16.18 52.01
CA LEU A 83 65.17 15.22 51.81
C LEU A 83 66.39 15.92 51.18
N LEU A 84 66.25 16.48 49.98
CA LEU A 84 67.39 17.01 49.22
C LEU A 84 68.00 18.28 49.85
N THR A 85 67.19 19.29 50.18
CA THR A 85 67.67 20.54 50.77
C THR A 85 68.50 20.30 52.05
N PRO A 86 68.04 19.51 53.05
CA PRO A 86 68.84 19.27 54.25
C PRO A 86 70.05 18.35 54.05
N LEU A 87 70.08 17.51 53.00
CA LEU A 87 71.24 16.65 52.69
C LEU A 87 72.32 17.40 51.91
N LEU A 88 71.92 18.34 51.05
CA LEU A 88 72.79 19.11 50.16
C LEU A 88 73.32 20.39 50.81
N THR A 89 72.77 20.84 51.94
CA THR A 89 73.31 21.98 52.67
C THR A 89 74.74 21.68 53.16
N PRO A 90 75.73 22.54 52.84
CA PRO A 90 77.11 22.31 53.24
C PRO A 90 77.20 22.36 54.78
N LEU A 91 77.90 21.38 55.36
CA LEU A 91 78.20 21.28 56.79
C LEU A 91 79.71 21.51 57.00
N PRO A 92 80.16 22.77 57.10
CA PRO A 92 81.57 23.09 57.29
C PRO A 92 82.09 22.53 58.62
N ASP A 93 83.34 22.08 58.63
CA ASP A 93 84.00 21.52 59.82
C ASP A 93 84.04 22.49 61.00
N ALA A 94 84.11 23.80 60.73
CA ALA A 94 84.04 24.85 61.74
C ALA A 94 82.67 24.94 62.45
N THR A 95 81.60 24.54 61.78
CA THR A 95 80.24 24.50 62.34
C THR A 95 80.05 23.23 63.17
N LEU A 96 80.55 22.08 62.69
CA LEU A 96 80.55 20.82 63.44
C LEU A 96 81.37 20.94 64.74
N ALA A 97 82.56 21.54 64.66
CA ALA A 97 83.41 21.80 65.83
C ALA A 97 82.73 22.74 66.85
N ARG A 98 82.03 23.78 66.39
CA ARG A 98 81.23 24.67 67.25
C ARG A 98 80.07 23.96 67.94
N THR A 99 79.37 23.07 67.23
CA THR A 99 78.22 22.33 67.79
C THR A 99 78.69 21.31 68.83
N VAL A 100 79.79 20.60 68.57
CA VAL A 100 80.43 19.72 69.56
C VAL A 100 80.93 20.52 70.76
N GLY A 101 81.50 21.70 70.54
CA GLY A 101 81.96 22.61 71.60
C GLY A 101 80.85 23.19 72.49
N ARG A 102 79.58 23.19 72.05
CA ARG A 102 78.43 23.54 72.91
C ARG A 102 78.08 22.44 73.91
N LEU A 103 78.42 21.19 73.61
CA LEU A 103 78.11 20.03 74.44
C LEU A 103 79.20 19.74 75.49
N LEU A 104 80.40 20.34 75.33
CA LEU A 104 81.53 20.23 76.25
C LEU A 104 82.08 21.64 76.61
N PRO A 105 81.50 22.32 77.62
CA PRO A 105 81.87 23.70 77.96
C PRO A 105 83.36 23.88 78.30
N ARG A 106 83.99 22.83 78.84
CA ARG A 106 85.36 22.85 79.37
C ARG A 106 86.46 22.84 78.30
N GLN A 107 86.14 22.50 77.05
CA GLN A 107 87.12 22.29 75.96
C GLN A 107 86.78 23.10 74.68
N ARG A 108 85.83 24.04 74.80
CA ARG A 108 85.20 24.77 73.68
C ARG A 108 86.18 25.64 72.89
N GLU A 109 87.07 26.34 73.57
CA GLU A 109 88.04 27.24 72.93
C GLU A 109 89.18 26.46 72.26
N LEU A 110 89.63 25.36 72.88
CA LEU A 110 90.69 24.48 72.39
C LEU A 110 90.32 23.78 71.08
N LEU A 111 89.12 23.19 70.99
CA LEU A 111 88.66 22.49 69.78
C LEU A 111 88.35 23.44 68.61
N ALA A 112 87.80 24.62 68.89
CA ALA A 112 87.53 25.63 67.86
C ALA A 112 88.83 26.22 67.31
N ALA A 113 89.81 26.51 68.18
CA ALA A 113 91.13 27.00 67.79
C ALA A 113 91.90 25.95 66.99
N ALA A 114 91.89 24.68 67.42
CA ALA A 114 92.58 23.59 66.72
C ALA A 114 92.05 23.35 65.29
N VAL A 115 90.73 23.46 65.07
CA VAL A 115 90.14 23.30 63.72
C VAL A 115 90.37 24.53 62.83
N GLN A 116 90.38 25.75 63.38
CA GLN A 116 90.77 26.96 62.63
C GLN A 116 92.25 26.93 62.23
N LEU A 117 93.12 26.42 63.09
CA LEU A 117 94.55 26.24 62.80
C LEU A 117 94.80 25.12 61.79
N ALA A 118 94.13 23.96 61.93
CA ALA A 118 94.27 22.84 61.00
C ALA A 118 93.85 23.20 59.57
N ASN A 119 92.85 24.07 59.40
CA ASN A 119 92.43 24.55 58.09
C ASN A 119 93.37 25.61 57.47
N ARG A 120 94.27 26.23 58.26
CA ARG A 120 95.31 27.16 57.76
C ARG A 120 96.56 26.45 57.24
N GLY A 121 96.74 25.14 57.51
CA GLY A 121 97.91 24.35 57.09
C GLY A 121 97.95 23.92 55.62
N ARG A 122 97.19 24.55 54.72
CA ARG A 122 97.26 24.29 53.27
C ARG A 122 98.34 25.20 52.66
N PRO A 123 99.40 24.69 52.01
CA PRO A 123 100.48 25.52 51.49
C PRO A 123 99.95 26.53 50.45
N PRO A 124 100.37 27.81 50.50
CA PRO A 124 100.12 28.75 49.42
C PRO A 124 100.93 28.38 48.16
N GLN A 125 100.40 28.73 47.00
CA GLN A 125 101.10 28.67 45.71
C GLN A 125 102.38 29.55 45.73
N PRO A 126 103.47 29.16 45.04
CA PRO A 126 104.72 29.92 45.07
C PRO A 126 104.73 31.01 43.98
N SER A 127 104.72 32.29 44.38
CA SER A 127 105.30 33.44 43.65
C SER A 127 104.97 34.73 44.42
N GLN A 128 105.84 35.68 44.77
CA GLN A 128 107.29 35.85 44.68
C GLN A 128 107.67 36.87 45.78
N ALA A 129 108.84 36.67 46.37
CA ALA A 129 109.66 37.61 47.15
C ALA A 129 109.11 38.20 48.48
N SER A 130 109.60 37.63 49.58
CA SER A 130 110.11 38.43 50.70
C SER A 130 111.41 37.79 51.17
N ALA A 131 112.54 38.41 50.85
CA ALA A 131 113.83 38.04 51.43
C ALA A 131 113.92 38.66 52.83
N GLY A 132 113.56 37.88 53.84
CA GLY A 132 113.76 38.19 55.25
C GLY A 132 113.88 36.86 56.02
N PRO A 133 114.94 36.64 56.82
CA PRO A 133 115.24 35.33 57.40
C PRO A 133 114.40 35.02 58.63
N ALA A 134 114.07 33.74 58.73
CA ALA A 134 113.75 32.91 59.90
C ALA A 134 113.58 33.58 61.28
N ASN A 135 112.40 33.36 61.86
CA ASN A 135 112.14 32.86 63.23
C ASN A 135 110.93 33.56 63.84
N GLU A 136 109.76 32.91 63.82
CA GLU A 136 108.70 33.24 64.78
C GLU A 136 108.16 31.99 65.51
N PRO A 137 108.05 32.03 66.85
CA PRO A 137 107.63 30.92 67.71
C PRO A 137 106.14 30.48 67.58
N GLY A 138 105.38 31.02 66.63
CA GLY A 138 103.95 30.73 66.46
C GLY A 138 103.62 29.30 66.03
N ASN A 139 104.53 28.61 65.34
CA ASN A 139 104.29 27.24 64.86
C ASN A 139 104.35 26.19 65.98
N VAL A 140 105.10 26.42 67.06
CA VAL A 140 105.22 25.46 68.18
C VAL A 140 103.99 25.54 69.10
N LEU A 141 103.48 26.75 69.36
CA LEU A 141 102.25 26.94 70.13
C LEU A 141 101.02 26.41 69.38
N ALA A 142 100.98 26.64 68.06
CA ALA A 142 99.97 26.06 67.17
C ALA A 142 99.99 24.52 67.17
N GLN A 143 101.18 23.92 67.15
CA GLN A 143 101.37 22.47 67.20
C GLN A 143 101.04 21.87 68.58
N ALA A 144 101.35 22.57 69.67
CA ALA A 144 100.98 22.16 71.02
C ALA A 144 99.44 22.14 71.21
N VAL A 145 98.74 23.17 70.74
CA VAL A 145 97.27 23.26 70.80
C VAL A 145 96.58 22.16 69.98
N VAL A 146 97.14 21.78 68.82
CA VAL A 146 96.61 20.66 68.01
C VAL A 146 96.88 19.31 68.67
N ALA A 147 98.07 19.10 69.24
CA ALA A 147 98.41 17.85 69.94
C ALA A 147 97.59 17.69 71.24
N GLU A 148 97.37 18.78 71.99
CA GLU A 148 96.55 18.80 73.19
C GLU A 148 95.05 18.61 72.86
N ALA A 149 94.58 19.19 71.76
CA ALA A 149 93.24 18.93 71.23
C ALA A 149 93.06 17.48 70.76
N GLU A 150 94.10 16.81 70.25
CA GLU A 150 94.05 15.38 69.93
C GLU A 150 94.00 14.48 71.16
N VAL A 151 94.77 14.79 72.22
CA VAL A 151 94.70 14.06 73.50
C VAL A 151 93.33 14.24 74.14
N ALA A 152 92.77 15.45 74.11
CA ALA A 152 91.40 15.72 74.52
C ALA A 152 90.36 15.02 73.60
N ALA A 153 90.63 14.88 72.31
CA ALA A 153 89.75 14.17 71.37
C ALA A 153 89.84 12.65 71.48
N ARG A 154 90.91 12.08 72.05
CA ARG A 154 91.03 10.63 72.30
C ARG A 154 90.10 10.15 73.41
N SER A 155 89.74 10.99 74.37
CA SER A 155 88.76 10.66 75.43
C SER A 155 87.30 10.87 74.99
N LEU A 156 87.06 11.46 73.81
CA LEU A 156 85.72 11.68 73.28
C LEU A 156 85.18 10.46 72.52
N ARG A 157 84.26 9.74 73.17
CA ARG A 157 83.38 8.78 72.48
C ARG A 157 82.27 9.57 71.77
N PHE A 158 82.52 9.93 70.51
CA PHE A 158 81.54 10.65 69.65
C PHE A 158 80.18 9.92 69.49
N HIS A 159 80.08 8.65 69.90
CA HIS A 159 78.84 7.88 69.91
C HIS A 159 77.81 8.37 70.95
N ASP A 160 78.27 8.94 72.07
CA ASP A 160 77.41 9.34 73.20
C ASP A 160 76.86 10.77 73.06
N VAL A 161 77.27 11.50 72.02
CA VAL A 161 76.93 12.90 71.76
C VAL A 161 75.61 13.05 70.99
N LEU A 162 75.14 11.98 70.33
CA LEU A 162 73.91 11.97 69.55
C LEU A 162 72.84 11.13 70.26
N HIS A 163 71.71 11.77 70.60
CA HIS A 163 70.54 11.06 71.15
C HIS A 163 69.89 10.17 70.07
N HIS A 164 70.31 8.91 69.97
CA HIS A 164 69.75 7.90 69.05
C HIS A 164 68.24 7.64 69.26
N GLY A 165 67.66 8.08 70.37
CA GLY A 165 66.23 7.95 70.66
C GLY A 165 65.33 8.66 69.63
N ARG A 166 65.74 9.81 69.09
CA ARG A 166 64.95 10.52 68.06
C ARG A 166 64.94 9.76 66.74
N VAL A 167 66.09 9.24 66.32
CA VAL A 167 66.21 8.42 65.10
C VAL A 167 65.46 7.11 65.25
N ARG A 168 65.57 6.41 66.40
CA ARG A 168 64.80 5.20 66.65
C ARG A 168 63.29 5.43 66.54
N ARG A 169 62.78 6.53 67.12
CA ARG A 169 61.36 6.90 67.02
C ARG A 169 60.92 7.23 65.59
N ARG A 170 61.78 7.87 64.81
CA ARG A 170 61.50 8.23 63.41
C ARG A 170 61.63 7.04 62.47
N ALA A 171 62.61 6.18 62.69
CA ALA A 171 62.76 4.89 62.02
C ALA A 171 61.60 3.95 62.36
N SER A 172 61.13 3.89 63.61
CA SER A 172 59.94 3.13 63.98
C SER A 172 58.67 3.72 63.36
N GLY A 173 58.58 5.05 63.24
CA GLY A 173 57.51 5.72 62.50
C GLY A 173 57.50 5.36 61.02
N LEU A 174 58.67 5.39 60.37
CA LEU A 174 58.84 4.95 58.98
C LEU A 174 58.45 3.48 58.80
N ALA A 175 58.91 2.61 59.71
CA ALA A 175 58.53 1.19 59.72
C ALA A 175 57.02 1.00 59.93
N GLY A 176 56.38 1.82 60.79
CA GLY A 176 54.94 1.81 61.01
C GLY A 176 54.14 2.25 59.78
N VAL A 177 54.59 3.29 59.07
CA VAL A 177 53.99 3.72 57.80
C VAL A 177 54.13 2.63 56.73
N ALA A 178 55.32 2.02 56.63
CA ALA A 178 55.55 0.91 55.70
C ALA A 178 54.64 -0.28 56.03
N LEU A 179 54.55 -0.67 57.31
CA LEU A 179 53.67 -1.74 57.77
C LEU A 179 52.19 -1.44 57.48
N ALA A 180 51.73 -0.21 57.71
CA ALA A 180 50.36 0.19 57.42
C ALA A 180 50.05 0.12 55.91
N ALA A 181 50.98 0.57 55.06
CA ALA A 181 50.84 0.45 53.61
C ALA A 181 50.82 -1.02 53.15
N THR A 182 51.72 -1.86 53.68
CA THR A 182 51.75 -3.29 53.38
C THR A 182 50.47 -3.99 53.84
N MET A 183 49.98 -3.69 55.03
CA MET A 183 48.73 -4.24 55.56
C MET A 183 47.53 -3.83 54.71
N ALA A 184 47.44 -2.57 54.27
CA ALA A 184 46.37 -2.10 53.40
C ALA A 184 46.35 -2.85 52.05
N CYS A 185 47.53 -3.11 51.46
CA CYS A 185 47.64 -3.91 50.23
C CYS A 185 47.27 -5.39 50.43
N LEU A 186 47.56 -5.97 51.60
CA LEU A 186 47.23 -7.37 51.91
C LEU A 186 45.73 -7.56 52.24
N VAL A 187 45.12 -6.62 52.95
CA VAL A 187 43.70 -6.68 53.33
C VAL A 187 42.79 -6.36 52.14
N TRP A 188 43.22 -5.46 51.24
CA TRP A 188 42.44 -5.04 50.07
C TRP A 188 43.24 -5.14 48.76
N PRO A 189 43.56 -6.37 48.30
CA PRO A 189 44.38 -6.58 47.11
C PRO A 189 43.70 -6.07 45.82
N ASP A 190 42.38 -6.28 45.66
CA ASP A 190 41.68 -5.86 44.43
C ASP A 190 41.54 -4.33 44.32
N PRO A 191 41.12 -3.58 45.37
CA PRO A 191 41.11 -2.13 45.32
C PRO A 191 42.50 -1.53 45.17
N ALA A 192 43.53 -2.07 45.84
CA ALA A 192 44.90 -1.56 45.75
C ALA A 192 45.49 -1.76 44.34
N SER A 193 45.30 -2.95 43.76
CA SER A 193 45.76 -3.24 42.39
C SER A 193 45.00 -2.43 41.34
N THR A 194 43.69 -2.26 41.51
CA THR A 194 42.84 -1.43 40.63
C THR A 194 43.25 0.04 40.72
N TRP A 195 43.49 0.57 41.93
CA TRP A 195 44.00 1.92 42.14
C TRP A 195 45.33 2.14 41.40
N TRP A 196 46.30 1.24 41.57
CA TRP A 196 47.61 1.33 40.92
C TRP A 196 47.49 1.32 39.40
N ARG A 197 46.72 0.35 38.85
CA ARG A 197 46.51 0.24 37.40
C ARG A 197 45.80 1.46 36.82
N ARG A 198 44.80 2.00 37.52
CA ARG A 198 44.02 3.16 37.05
C ARG A 198 44.76 4.49 37.17
N ASN A 199 45.52 4.71 38.25
CA ASN A 199 46.08 6.01 38.57
C ASN A 199 47.57 6.16 38.24
N TRP A 200 48.30 5.07 37.99
CA TRP A 200 49.71 5.12 37.60
C TRP A 200 49.98 4.46 36.25
N LEU A 201 49.29 3.36 35.91
CA LEU A 201 49.38 2.73 34.59
C LEU A 201 48.33 3.26 33.59
N MET A 202 47.43 4.15 34.02
CA MET A 202 46.36 4.75 33.20
C MET A 202 45.43 3.73 32.51
N HIS A 203 45.26 2.53 33.09
CA HIS A 203 44.31 1.54 32.55
C HIS A 203 42.85 1.97 32.78
N GLU A 204 42.02 1.80 31.75
CA GLU A 204 40.57 2.04 31.78
C GLU A 204 39.79 0.84 32.32
N ILE A 205 40.00 0.48 33.58
CA ILE A 205 39.31 -0.65 34.23
C ILE A 205 38.33 -0.09 35.26
N ALA A 206 37.06 -0.49 35.26
CA ALA A 206 36.10 -0.07 36.29
C ALA A 206 36.51 -0.56 37.69
N TRP A 207 36.16 0.21 38.74
CA TRP A 207 36.26 -0.29 40.11
C TRP A 207 35.41 -1.56 40.25
N PRO A 208 35.77 -2.53 41.12
CA PRO A 208 34.94 -3.70 41.36
C PRO A 208 33.51 -3.29 41.74
N GLN A 209 32.54 -3.77 40.96
CA GLN A 209 31.12 -3.47 41.09
C GLN A 209 30.34 -4.71 41.52
N GLN A 210 29.29 -4.51 42.30
CA GLN A 210 28.38 -5.55 42.74
C GLN A 210 27.24 -5.78 41.74
N THR A 211 26.91 -4.76 40.95
CA THR A 211 25.84 -4.81 39.93
C THR A 211 26.48 -4.70 38.55
N ARG A 212 26.06 -5.52 37.59
CA ARG A 212 26.34 -5.31 36.16
C ARG A 212 25.04 -5.41 35.38
N LEU A 213 24.85 -4.51 34.43
CA LEU A 213 23.62 -4.41 33.64
C LEU A 213 23.97 -4.60 32.16
N HIS A 214 23.39 -5.62 31.54
CA HIS A 214 23.63 -5.95 30.13
C HIS A 214 22.35 -5.77 29.32
N PRO A 215 22.24 -4.70 28.51
CA PRO A 215 21.12 -4.53 27.60
C PRO A 215 20.99 -5.71 26.63
N VAL A 216 19.78 -6.26 26.52
CA VAL A 216 19.48 -7.42 25.69
C VAL A 216 19.16 -6.97 24.25
N GLY A 217 19.67 -7.72 23.26
CA GLY A 217 19.36 -7.50 21.85
C GLY A 217 20.22 -6.44 21.15
N PHE A 218 21.38 -6.11 21.70
CA PHE A 218 22.37 -5.24 21.07
C PHE A 218 23.51 -6.05 20.46
N ASP A 219 24.05 -5.58 19.34
CA ASP A 219 25.17 -6.20 18.66
C ASP A 219 26.52 -5.87 19.34
N GLN A 220 27.64 -6.34 18.75
CA GLN A 220 28.99 -6.08 19.27
C GLN A 220 29.36 -4.59 19.27
N HIS A 221 28.64 -3.77 18.50
CA HIS A 221 28.83 -2.32 18.40
C HIS A 221 27.84 -1.53 19.27
N ASP A 222 27.12 -2.20 20.18
CA ASP A 222 26.11 -1.59 21.06
C ASP A 222 24.93 -0.95 20.31
N THR A 223 24.62 -1.48 19.12
CA THR A 223 23.51 -1.03 18.28
C THR A 223 22.41 -2.07 18.17
N ARG A 224 21.17 -1.60 18.07
CA ARG A 224 19.99 -2.42 17.80
C ARG A 224 19.09 -1.69 16.81
N ARG A 225 18.58 -2.39 15.80
CA ARG A 225 17.58 -1.84 14.88
C ARG A 225 16.19 -2.05 15.46
N ALA A 226 15.33 -1.05 15.33
CA ALA A 226 13.93 -1.13 15.75
C ALA A 226 13.02 -0.43 14.74
N PRO A 227 11.77 -0.90 14.56
CA PRO A 227 10.85 -0.34 13.60
C PRO A 227 10.39 1.06 14.02
N LEU A 228 10.40 1.99 13.06
CA LEU A 228 9.85 3.33 13.22
C LEU A 228 8.37 3.27 13.62
N GLY A 229 7.95 4.15 14.54
CA GLY A 229 6.57 4.28 15.01
C GLY A 229 6.11 3.22 16.01
N SER A 230 6.89 2.16 16.23
CA SER A 230 6.59 1.12 17.22
C SER A 230 7.05 1.51 18.62
N PRO A 231 6.38 1.06 19.69
CA PRO A 231 6.83 1.30 21.07
C PRO A 231 8.21 0.68 21.31
N LEU A 232 9.14 1.47 21.82
CA LEU A 232 10.52 1.02 22.04
C LEU A 232 10.66 0.36 23.41
N ARG A 233 10.75 -0.98 23.41
CA ARG A 233 11.03 -1.77 24.61
C ARG A 233 12.52 -2.03 24.77
N ILE A 234 13.07 -1.61 25.92
CA ILE A 234 14.47 -1.86 26.29
C ILE A 234 14.50 -2.76 27.51
N GLU A 235 15.23 -3.86 27.38
CA GLU A 235 15.44 -4.86 28.42
C GLU A 235 16.92 -4.95 28.77
N ALA A 236 17.24 -5.21 30.04
CA ALA A 236 18.62 -5.46 30.47
C ALA A 236 18.67 -6.57 31.52
N ASP A 237 19.57 -7.53 31.34
CA ASP A 237 19.85 -8.57 32.32
C ASP A 237 20.75 -8.05 33.45
N ILE A 238 20.47 -8.49 34.67
CA ILE A 238 21.20 -8.11 35.88
C ILE A 238 22.14 -9.26 36.28
N GLU A 239 23.43 -8.96 36.40
CA GLU A 239 24.42 -9.85 36.99
C GLU A 239 24.89 -9.29 38.34
N GLY A 240 24.93 -10.15 39.36
CA GLY A 240 25.32 -9.78 40.72
C GLY A 240 24.12 -9.30 41.55
N ARG A 241 24.28 -8.17 42.25
CA ARG A 241 23.28 -7.63 43.18
C ARG A 241 22.21 -6.84 42.43
N THR A 242 20.94 -7.16 42.67
CA THR A 242 19.81 -6.40 42.10
C THR A 242 19.77 -4.98 42.68
N PRO A 243 19.76 -3.93 41.82
CA PRO A 243 19.66 -2.54 42.28
C PRO A 243 18.24 -2.24 42.77
N GLY A 244 18.11 -1.40 43.79
CA GLY A 244 16.80 -0.97 44.31
C GLY A 244 16.01 -0.06 43.35
N ALA A 245 16.72 0.65 42.47
CA ALA A 245 16.15 1.44 41.39
C ALA A 245 17.14 1.48 40.21
N ALA A 246 16.61 1.46 38.99
CA ALA A 246 17.37 1.65 37.77
C ALA A 246 16.64 2.64 36.86
N VAL A 247 17.40 3.57 36.28
CA VAL A 247 16.89 4.63 35.41
C VAL A 247 17.59 4.55 34.07
N LEU A 248 16.79 4.51 33.01
CA LEU A 248 17.24 4.66 31.64
C LEU A 248 17.19 6.14 31.27
N THR A 249 18.34 6.72 30.95
CA THR A 249 18.44 8.08 30.40
C THR A 249 18.67 7.98 28.91
N TRP A 250 17.84 8.64 28.10
CA TRP A 250 17.93 8.61 26.65
C TRP A 250 17.95 10.01 26.05
N TRP A 251 18.54 10.13 24.86
CA TRP A 251 18.61 11.35 24.07
C TRP A 251 18.67 11.05 22.57
N THR A 252 18.26 11.99 21.75
CA THR A 252 18.30 11.89 20.28
C THR A 252 19.22 12.95 19.69
N ALA A 253 19.53 12.82 18.39
CA ALA A 253 20.34 13.81 17.67
C ALA A 253 19.66 15.18 17.57
N SER A 254 18.32 15.23 17.52
CA SER A 254 17.53 16.47 17.53
C SER A 254 17.55 17.22 18.88
N GLY A 255 18.18 16.66 19.91
CA GLY A 255 18.29 17.27 21.25
C GLY A 255 17.16 16.91 22.20
N ARG A 256 16.21 16.06 21.80
CA ARG A 256 15.21 15.51 22.73
C ARG A 256 15.91 14.60 23.72
N ARG A 257 15.46 14.65 24.98
CA ARG A 257 16.01 13.83 26.07
C ARG A 257 14.91 13.45 27.05
N GLY A 258 15.05 12.28 27.66
CA GLY A 258 14.10 11.79 28.64
C GLY A 258 14.76 10.84 29.63
N ARG A 259 13.97 10.50 30.65
CA ARG A 259 14.32 9.48 31.64
C ARG A 259 13.13 8.54 31.79
N GLY A 260 13.41 7.25 31.90
CA GLY A 260 12.42 6.23 32.20
C GLY A 260 12.91 5.39 33.37
N GLU A 261 12.05 5.21 34.37
CA GLU A 261 12.32 4.25 35.45
C GLU A 261 12.14 2.84 34.90
N MET A 262 13.11 1.96 35.16
CA MET A 262 13.06 0.58 34.71
C MET A 262 12.44 -0.28 35.80
N ALA A 263 11.40 -1.03 35.46
CA ALA A 263 10.78 -2.01 36.33
C ALA A 263 11.64 -3.27 36.42
N VAL A 264 11.79 -3.83 37.62
CA VAL A 264 12.48 -5.11 37.84
C VAL A 264 11.48 -6.25 37.61
N ILE A 265 11.76 -7.12 36.64
CA ILE A 265 10.96 -8.30 36.30
C ILE A 265 11.71 -9.55 36.73
N GLY A 266 11.07 -10.40 37.55
CA GLY A 266 11.64 -11.68 37.99
C GLY A 266 12.96 -11.57 38.76
N GLY A 267 13.25 -10.40 39.36
CA GLY A 267 14.45 -10.14 40.16
C GLY A 267 15.79 -10.07 39.39
N ARG A 268 15.80 -10.44 38.11
CA ARG A 268 17.01 -10.57 37.27
C ARG A 268 16.97 -9.78 35.96
N ARG A 269 15.83 -9.19 35.60
CA ARG A 269 15.68 -8.35 34.40
C ARG A 269 15.15 -6.98 34.73
N LEU A 270 15.62 -5.98 34.01
CA LEU A 270 15.09 -4.64 34.00
C LEU A 270 14.37 -4.40 32.68
N MET A 271 13.25 -3.69 32.74
CA MET A 271 12.47 -3.35 31.56
C MET A 271 11.93 -1.94 31.64
N VAL A 272 11.99 -1.24 30.52
CA VAL A 272 11.23 -0.01 30.30
C VAL A 272 10.64 -0.02 28.91
N GLU A 273 9.40 0.42 28.83
CA GLU A 273 8.73 0.70 27.57
C GLU A 273 8.72 2.21 27.36
N LEU A 274 9.37 2.64 26.28
CA LEU A 274 9.35 4.01 25.82
C LEU A 274 8.25 4.14 24.75
N GLY A 275 7.79 5.37 24.53
CA GLY A 275 6.81 5.66 23.47
C GLY A 275 7.29 5.31 22.05
N PRO A 276 6.50 5.66 21.03
CA PRO A 276 6.79 5.30 19.64
C PRO A 276 8.14 5.88 19.18
N LEU A 277 8.97 5.03 18.58
CA LEU A 277 10.30 5.41 18.09
C LEU A 277 10.20 6.29 16.85
N ALA A 278 10.61 7.55 16.95
CA ALA A 278 10.52 8.52 15.85
C ALA A 278 11.84 8.80 15.11
N GLU A 279 12.98 8.59 15.77
CA GLU A 279 14.32 8.76 15.21
C GLU A 279 15.30 7.91 16.04
N ASP A 280 16.58 7.89 15.65
CA ASP A 280 17.60 7.18 16.40
C ASP A 280 17.72 7.68 17.85
N VAL A 281 17.73 6.73 18.79
CA VAL A 281 17.80 7.01 20.23
C VAL A 281 19.09 6.46 20.79
N SER A 282 19.88 7.31 21.43
CA SER A 282 21.01 6.89 22.26
C SER A 282 20.56 6.84 23.71
N PHE A 283 20.95 5.81 24.45
CA PHE A 283 20.59 5.69 25.86
C PHE A 283 21.71 5.11 26.70
N ARG A 284 21.53 5.27 28.01
CA ARG A 284 22.37 4.69 29.04
C ARG A 284 21.52 4.30 30.24
N ILE A 285 21.82 3.16 30.83
CA ILE A 285 21.18 2.67 32.04
C ILE A 285 22.10 2.93 33.24
N SER A 286 21.53 3.47 34.32
CA SER A 286 22.19 3.66 35.61
C SER A 286 21.38 2.96 36.70
N GLY A 287 22.02 2.10 37.49
CA GLY A 287 21.36 1.35 38.57
C GLY A 287 22.36 0.80 39.58
N GLY A 288 22.08 0.95 40.87
CA GLY A 288 23.00 0.54 41.93
C GLY A 288 24.35 1.25 41.84
N ASP A 289 25.44 0.49 41.72
CA ASP A 289 26.80 0.99 41.52
C ASP A 289 27.24 0.99 40.04
N GLU A 290 26.37 0.59 39.12
CA GLU A 290 26.67 0.49 37.69
C GLU A 290 26.15 1.67 36.87
N ARG A 291 26.98 2.06 35.90
CA ARG A 291 26.60 3.01 34.85
C ARG A 291 27.15 2.50 33.53
N THR A 292 26.24 1.98 32.71
CA THR A 292 26.56 1.35 31.44
C THR A 292 27.20 2.31 30.44
N ARG A 293 27.78 1.77 29.36
CA ARG A 293 28.16 2.53 28.16
C ARG A 293 26.93 3.05 27.41
N VAL A 294 27.15 3.84 26.37
CA VAL A 294 26.05 4.34 25.54
C VAL A 294 25.67 3.27 24.53
N PHE A 295 24.38 2.97 24.44
CA PHE A 295 23.81 2.09 23.43
C PHE A 295 22.96 2.91 22.48
N ARG A 296 22.87 2.49 21.21
CA ARG A 296 22.10 3.19 20.18
C ARG A 296 21.03 2.28 19.58
N VAL A 297 19.81 2.80 19.51
CA VAL A 297 18.72 2.20 18.77
C VAL A 297 18.57 2.95 17.45
N ILE A 298 18.72 2.24 16.33
CA ILE A 298 18.57 2.78 14.98
C ILE A 298 17.12 2.60 14.54
N ALA A 299 16.46 3.71 14.24
CA ALA A 299 15.08 3.71 13.75
C ALA A 299 15.09 3.40 12.24
N ALA A 300 14.49 2.28 11.86
CA ALA A 300 14.38 1.87 10.46
C ALA A 300 12.91 1.65 10.08
N PRO A 301 12.48 1.99 8.85
CA PRO A 301 11.12 1.75 8.42
C PRO A 301 10.83 0.24 8.27
N ARG A 302 9.57 -0.17 8.44
CA ARG A 302 9.09 -1.50 8.07
C ARG A 302 9.11 -1.68 6.54
N PRO A 303 9.16 -2.92 6.02
CA PRO A 303 9.03 -3.13 4.58
C PRO A 303 7.65 -2.64 4.15
N GLY A 304 7.61 -1.87 3.09
CA GLY A 304 6.38 -1.31 2.57
C GLY A 304 6.49 -1.05 1.07
N LEU A 305 5.36 -1.16 0.40
CA LEU A 305 5.24 -0.95 -1.04
C LEU A 305 5.38 0.55 -1.39
N THR A 306 6.22 0.88 -2.36
CA THR A 306 6.47 2.26 -2.80
C THR A 306 5.91 2.56 -4.19
N ARG A 307 6.01 1.61 -5.11
CA ARG A 307 5.52 1.74 -6.49
C ARG A 307 4.91 0.43 -6.97
N THR A 308 3.94 0.53 -7.85
CA THR A 308 3.36 -0.60 -8.57
C THR A 308 3.18 -0.30 -10.05
N LEU A 309 3.32 -1.35 -10.85
CA LEU A 309 3.07 -1.35 -12.28
C LEU A 309 2.26 -2.60 -12.60
N ALA A 310 1.03 -2.41 -13.07
CA ALA A 310 0.15 -3.49 -13.49
C ALA A 310 0.04 -3.47 -15.01
N ARG A 311 0.32 -4.59 -15.66
CA ARG A 311 0.09 -4.81 -17.08
C ARG A 311 -1.04 -5.82 -17.23
N ILE A 312 -2.16 -5.37 -17.78
CA ILE A 312 -3.36 -6.17 -18.03
C ILE A 312 -3.39 -6.48 -19.52
N THR A 313 -3.31 -7.76 -19.87
CA THR A 313 -3.43 -8.22 -21.26
C THR A 313 -4.79 -8.90 -21.42
N PRO A 314 -5.74 -8.29 -22.14
CA PRO A 314 -7.04 -8.91 -22.42
C PRO A 314 -6.90 -10.20 -23.24
N PRO A 315 -7.93 -11.07 -23.27
CA PRO A 315 -7.93 -12.25 -24.10
C PRO A 315 -7.76 -11.91 -25.60
N ALA A 316 -7.05 -12.77 -26.34
CA ALA A 316 -6.68 -12.50 -27.73
C ALA A 316 -7.87 -12.28 -28.69
N TYR A 317 -9.01 -12.94 -28.43
CA TYR A 317 -10.20 -12.83 -29.28
C TYR A 317 -10.86 -11.44 -29.23
N THR A 318 -10.64 -10.68 -28.15
CA THR A 318 -11.20 -9.32 -27.98
C THR A 318 -10.56 -8.30 -28.92
N GLY A 319 -9.34 -8.57 -29.41
CA GLY A 319 -8.55 -7.63 -30.21
C GLY A 319 -8.13 -6.36 -29.46
N LEU A 320 -8.32 -6.29 -28.14
CA LEU A 320 -7.95 -5.14 -27.33
C LEU A 320 -6.44 -5.09 -27.06
N GLU A 321 -5.89 -3.88 -27.00
CA GLU A 321 -4.49 -3.67 -26.62
C GLU A 321 -4.27 -3.87 -25.12
N ALA A 322 -3.08 -4.36 -24.75
CA ALA A 322 -2.69 -4.49 -23.35
C ALA A 322 -2.58 -3.11 -22.69
N GLN A 323 -3.15 -2.98 -21.49
CA GLN A 323 -3.16 -1.74 -20.73
C GLN A 323 -2.10 -1.79 -19.64
N THR A 324 -1.39 -0.68 -19.45
CA THR A 324 -0.40 -0.54 -18.38
C THR A 324 -0.85 0.56 -17.43
N ILE A 325 -0.96 0.21 -16.16
CA ILE A 325 -1.49 1.06 -15.10
C ILE A 325 -0.44 1.18 -14.01
N GLU A 326 -0.03 2.41 -13.70
CA GLU A 326 0.91 2.68 -12.60
C GLU A 326 0.18 3.15 -11.35
N GLN A 327 0.66 2.72 -10.19
CA GLN A 327 0.27 3.26 -8.87
C GLN A 327 -1.25 3.23 -8.56
N GLN A 328 -2.00 2.31 -9.16
CA GLN A 328 -3.40 2.07 -8.81
C GLN A 328 -3.56 0.81 -7.95
N THR A 329 -4.67 0.79 -7.21
CA THR A 329 -5.06 -0.33 -6.35
C THR A 329 -6.34 -1.01 -6.81
N VAL A 330 -7.02 -0.49 -7.83
CA VAL A 330 -8.23 -1.10 -8.41
C VAL A 330 -7.96 -1.40 -9.86
N PHE A 331 -8.16 -2.65 -10.27
CA PHE A 331 -7.95 -3.10 -11.64
C PHE A 331 -9.24 -3.70 -12.16
N GLU A 332 -9.77 -3.14 -13.24
CA GLU A 332 -10.93 -3.66 -13.95
C GLU A 332 -10.43 -4.40 -15.20
N MET A 333 -10.88 -5.64 -15.39
CA MET A 333 -10.44 -6.50 -16.49
C MET A 333 -11.53 -7.47 -16.90
N LEU A 334 -11.44 -7.97 -18.13
CA LEU A 334 -12.34 -9.01 -18.63
C LEU A 334 -11.96 -10.37 -18.04
N ALA A 335 -12.93 -11.26 -17.85
CA ALA A 335 -12.67 -12.67 -17.57
C ALA A 335 -11.68 -13.25 -18.59
N GLY A 336 -10.79 -14.14 -18.15
CA GLY A 336 -9.74 -14.69 -19.00
C GLY A 336 -8.52 -13.77 -19.23
N SER A 337 -8.56 -12.50 -18.80
CA SER A 337 -7.40 -11.60 -18.90
C SER A 337 -6.21 -12.10 -18.09
N GLU A 338 -5.02 -11.68 -18.50
CA GLU A 338 -3.78 -11.92 -17.78
C GLU A 338 -3.32 -10.65 -17.06
N LEU A 339 -2.93 -10.77 -15.78
CA LEU A 339 -2.38 -9.67 -14.99
C LEU A 339 -0.93 -9.97 -14.64
N GLU A 340 -0.02 -9.09 -15.07
CA GLU A 340 1.36 -9.01 -14.58
C GLU A 340 1.45 -7.81 -13.63
N LEU A 341 1.77 -8.07 -12.36
CA LEU A 341 1.89 -7.02 -11.34
C LEU A 341 3.32 -6.98 -10.81
N GLU A 342 3.97 -5.85 -11.05
CA GLU A 342 5.27 -5.52 -10.47
C GLU A 342 5.12 -4.56 -9.29
N ALA A 343 5.94 -4.77 -8.28
CA ALA A 343 5.91 -4.07 -7.00
C ALA A 343 7.34 -3.74 -6.54
N TRP A 344 7.58 -2.47 -6.21
CA TRP A 344 8.83 -2.01 -5.62
C TRP A 344 8.64 -1.74 -4.13
N MET A 345 9.59 -2.17 -3.33
CA MET A 345 9.60 -2.04 -1.88
C MET A 345 10.53 -0.90 -1.45
N ASN A 346 10.27 -0.29 -0.29
CA ASN A 346 11.16 0.74 0.28
C ASN A 346 12.52 0.19 0.76
N LYS A 347 12.65 -1.13 0.88
CA LYS A 347 13.86 -1.82 1.30
C LYS A 347 13.85 -3.30 0.87
N PRO A 348 15.01 -3.98 0.90
CA PRO A 348 15.10 -5.39 0.55
C PRO A 348 14.24 -6.32 1.41
N VAL A 349 13.62 -7.32 0.78
CA VAL A 349 12.76 -8.32 1.43
C VAL A 349 13.34 -9.73 1.35
N SER A 350 13.22 -10.48 2.45
CA SER A 350 13.71 -11.87 2.55
C SER A 350 12.70 -12.86 1.98
N HIS A 351 11.41 -12.66 2.30
CA HIS A 351 10.29 -13.50 1.88
C HIS A 351 9.14 -12.64 1.36
N ALA A 352 8.46 -13.11 0.32
CA ALA A 352 7.26 -12.49 -0.23
C ALA A 352 6.27 -13.57 -0.68
N ARG A 353 4.98 -13.35 -0.42
CA ARG A 353 3.87 -14.17 -0.95
C ARG A 353 2.76 -13.26 -1.46
N PHE A 354 2.09 -13.68 -2.53
CA PHE A 354 0.94 -12.97 -3.04
C PHE A 354 -0.33 -13.66 -2.54
N MET A 355 -1.16 -12.91 -1.83
CA MET A 355 -2.32 -13.44 -1.10
C MET A 355 -3.61 -12.95 -1.75
N ARG A 356 -4.66 -13.77 -1.76
CA ARG A 356 -6.05 -13.43 -2.08
C ARG A 356 -6.89 -13.68 -0.84
N GLY A 357 -7.37 -12.61 -0.20
CA GLY A 357 -7.88 -12.71 1.17
C GLY A 357 -6.81 -13.30 2.09
N ASP A 358 -7.10 -14.47 2.67
CA ASP A 358 -6.20 -15.19 3.59
C ASP A 358 -5.50 -16.40 2.94
N GLN A 359 -5.73 -16.64 1.65
CA GLN A 359 -5.14 -17.78 0.92
C GLN A 359 -4.02 -17.31 -0.02
N PRO A 360 -2.97 -18.14 -0.22
CA PRO A 360 -1.97 -17.85 -1.25
C PRO A 360 -2.61 -17.90 -2.63
N ALA A 361 -2.35 -16.88 -3.46
CA ALA A 361 -2.93 -16.73 -4.79
C ALA A 361 -1.96 -17.18 -5.90
N ALA A 362 -0.69 -16.80 -5.76
CA ALA A 362 0.36 -17.14 -6.71
C ALA A 362 1.75 -16.99 -6.06
N ASP A 363 2.74 -17.64 -6.67
CA ASP A 363 4.14 -17.49 -6.28
C ASP A 363 4.68 -16.13 -6.74
N VAL A 364 5.45 -15.50 -5.86
CA VAL A 364 6.09 -14.21 -6.14
C VAL A 364 7.49 -14.48 -6.68
N THR A 365 7.78 -13.91 -7.85
CA THR A 365 9.14 -13.89 -8.39
C THR A 365 9.84 -12.64 -7.89
N ARG A 366 11.02 -12.80 -7.30
CA ARG A 366 11.85 -11.67 -6.84
C ARG A 366 12.88 -11.35 -7.92
N THR A 367 12.63 -10.31 -8.70
CA THR A 367 13.49 -9.88 -9.82
C THR A 367 14.72 -9.11 -9.32
N ALA A 368 14.60 -8.39 -8.21
CA ALA A 368 15.71 -7.77 -7.48
C ALA A 368 15.44 -7.80 -5.97
N ALA A 369 16.39 -7.39 -5.13
CA ALA A 369 16.28 -7.50 -3.67
C ALA A 369 15.02 -6.80 -3.08
N ASP A 370 14.55 -5.75 -3.74
CA ASP A 370 13.41 -4.89 -3.41
C ASP A 370 12.34 -4.83 -4.53
N HIS A 371 12.43 -5.69 -5.55
CA HIS A 371 11.50 -5.73 -6.69
C HIS A 371 10.85 -7.11 -6.81
N LEU A 372 9.53 -7.11 -6.78
CA LEU A 372 8.67 -8.28 -6.79
C LEU A 372 7.80 -8.26 -8.06
N ALA A 373 7.59 -9.42 -8.65
CA ALA A 373 6.70 -9.62 -9.79
C ALA A 373 5.80 -10.83 -9.56
N VAL A 374 4.53 -10.72 -9.94
CA VAL A 374 3.57 -11.83 -9.94
C VAL A 374 2.78 -11.82 -11.24
N ARG A 375 2.50 -13.01 -11.76
CA ARG A 375 1.72 -13.22 -12.98
C ARG A 375 0.51 -14.09 -12.65
N LEU A 376 -0.68 -13.60 -12.99
CA LEU A 376 -1.95 -14.30 -12.79
C LEU A 376 -2.62 -14.53 -14.14
N ILE A 377 -2.96 -15.79 -14.42
CA ILE A 377 -3.70 -16.19 -15.61
C ILE A 377 -5.16 -16.34 -15.20
N SER A 378 -6.06 -15.55 -15.81
CA SER A 378 -7.49 -15.53 -15.48
C SER A 378 -7.77 -15.41 -13.97
N PRO A 379 -7.26 -14.36 -13.30
CA PRO A 379 -7.52 -14.17 -11.87
C PRO A 379 -9.02 -14.03 -11.60
N GLY A 380 -9.47 -14.46 -10.43
CA GLY A 380 -10.84 -14.23 -9.98
C GLY A 380 -11.00 -12.87 -9.29
N SER A 381 -12.22 -12.33 -9.28
CA SER A 381 -12.55 -11.11 -8.53
C SER A 381 -12.21 -11.24 -7.04
N GLY A 382 -11.72 -10.16 -6.43
CA GLY A 382 -11.44 -10.11 -5.00
C GLY A 382 -10.29 -9.18 -4.60
N THR A 383 -9.89 -9.28 -3.34
CA THR A 383 -8.81 -8.47 -2.77
C THR A 383 -7.51 -9.26 -2.65
N TYR A 384 -6.45 -8.69 -3.22
CA TYR A 384 -5.12 -9.27 -3.26
C TYR A 384 -4.10 -8.36 -2.59
N TRP A 385 -2.99 -8.91 -2.09
CA TRP A 385 -1.94 -8.14 -1.43
C TRP A 385 -0.62 -8.91 -1.35
N PHE A 386 0.49 -8.19 -1.16
CA PHE A 386 1.80 -8.79 -0.91
C PHE A 386 2.03 -8.95 0.59
N ALA A 387 2.18 -10.20 1.05
CA ALA A 387 2.67 -10.52 2.37
C ALA A 387 4.20 -10.58 2.32
N VAL A 388 4.87 -9.63 2.98
CA VAL A 388 6.33 -9.44 2.88
C VAL A 388 6.99 -9.48 4.26
N VAL A 389 8.17 -10.07 4.30
CA VAL A 389 9.04 -10.08 5.49
C VAL A 389 10.44 -9.63 5.06
N ASP A 390 11.04 -8.72 5.81
CA ASP A 390 12.40 -8.25 5.55
C ASP A 390 13.49 -9.16 6.14
N TYR A 391 14.75 -8.72 6.08
CA TYR A 391 15.90 -9.43 6.68
C TYR A 391 16.04 -9.20 8.20
N ASP A 392 15.36 -8.21 8.76
CA ASP A 392 15.28 -7.94 10.20
C ASP A 392 14.14 -8.76 10.87
N GLY A 393 13.35 -9.51 10.08
CA GLY A 393 12.20 -10.30 10.52
C GLY A 393 10.92 -9.48 10.71
N TRP A 394 10.83 -8.25 10.18
CA TRP A 394 9.66 -7.41 10.29
C TRP A 394 8.72 -7.56 9.09
N GLU A 395 7.44 -7.64 9.39
CA GLU A 395 6.34 -7.67 8.44
C GLU A 395 5.81 -6.26 8.16
N ASP A 396 5.12 -6.11 7.03
CA ASP A 396 4.29 -4.94 6.75
C ASP A 396 3.00 -5.01 7.58
N GLU A 397 2.80 -4.04 8.48
CA GLU A 397 1.59 -3.97 9.32
C GLU A 397 0.35 -3.50 8.55
N ARG A 398 0.53 -2.82 7.42
CA ARG A 398 -0.55 -2.21 6.64
C ARG A 398 -0.34 -2.46 5.15
N PRO A 399 -0.40 -3.73 4.72
CA PRO A 399 -0.17 -4.07 3.33
C PRO A 399 -1.20 -3.41 2.42
N VAL A 400 -0.72 -2.88 1.29
CA VAL A 400 -1.57 -2.30 0.25
C VAL A 400 -2.45 -3.39 -0.37
N ARG A 401 -3.74 -3.11 -0.44
CA ARG A 401 -4.77 -4.02 -0.95
C ARG A 401 -5.13 -3.66 -2.40
N PHE A 402 -4.97 -4.61 -3.30
CA PHE A 402 -5.40 -4.52 -4.70
C PHE A 402 -6.78 -5.16 -4.87
N THR A 403 -7.72 -4.44 -5.46
CA THR A 403 -9.06 -4.95 -5.78
C THR A 403 -9.12 -5.26 -7.26
N LEU A 404 -9.29 -6.54 -7.59
CA LEU A 404 -9.48 -6.99 -8.96
C LEU A 404 -10.98 -7.15 -9.19
N LYS A 405 -11.52 -6.41 -10.17
CA LYS A 405 -12.87 -6.53 -10.67
C LYS A 405 -12.83 -7.21 -12.04
N VAL A 406 -13.26 -8.46 -12.08
CA VAL A 406 -13.27 -9.28 -13.29
C VAL A 406 -14.70 -9.35 -13.79
N ASN A 407 -14.96 -8.73 -14.93
CA ASN A 407 -16.27 -8.70 -15.56
C ASN A 407 -16.35 -9.81 -16.61
N PRO A 408 -17.44 -10.59 -16.66
CA PRO A 408 -17.65 -11.56 -17.73
C PRO A 408 -17.92 -10.85 -19.06
N ASP A 409 -17.68 -11.56 -20.15
CA ASP A 409 -18.13 -11.15 -21.48
C ASP A 409 -19.66 -11.27 -21.58
N GLU A 410 -20.32 -10.33 -22.27
CA GLU A 410 -21.77 -10.33 -22.43
C GLU A 410 -22.17 -11.14 -23.66
N PRO A 411 -23.29 -11.89 -23.62
CA PRO A 411 -23.75 -12.63 -24.79
C PRO A 411 -24.21 -11.68 -25.91
N PRO A 412 -24.10 -12.11 -27.17
CA PRO A 412 -24.50 -11.28 -28.30
C PRO A 412 -25.98 -10.96 -28.26
N THR A 413 -26.36 -9.75 -28.70
CA THR A 413 -27.75 -9.36 -28.83
C THR A 413 -28.27 -9.73 -30.21
N VAL A 414 -29.36 -10.51 -30.27
CA VAL A 414 -29.99 -10.93 -31.54
C VAL A 414 -31.44 -10.47 -31.60
N ARG A 415 -31.84 -9.92 -32.74
CA ARG A 415 -33.21 -9.50 -33.03
C ARG A 415 -33.66 -10.12 -34.34
N LEU A 416 -34.87 -10.66 -34.32
CA LEU A 416 -35.52 -11.22 -35.49
C LEU A 416 -36.90 -10.58 -35.61
N ARG A 417 -37.21 -9.99 -36.76
CA ARG A 417 -38.49 -9.30 -36.99
C ARG A 417 -39.05 -9.65 -38.36
N ALA A 418 -40.32 -10.04 -38.42
CA ALA A 418 -41.04 -10.15 -39.68
C ALA A 418 -41.41 -8.76 -40.21
N THR A 419 -41.15 -8.49 -41.49
CA THR A 419 -41.48 -7.20 -42.12
C THR A 419 -42.87 -7.21 -42.74
N ASP A 420 -43.33 -8.37 -43.20
CA ASP A 420 -44.51 -8.51 -44.06
C ASP A 420 -45.46 -9.66 -43.69
N ALA A 421 -45.20 -10.38 -42.59
CA ALA A 421 -46.04 -11.48 -42.10
C ALA A 421 -46.54 -11.22 -40.67
N SER A 422 -47.81 -11.54 -40.39
CA SER A 422 -48.44 -11.34 -39.08
C SER A 422 -49.05 -12.62 -38.51
N GLY A 423 -48.24 -13.44 -37.83
CA GLY A 423 -48.67 -14.57 -37.00
C GLY A 423 -49.41 -15.73 -37.69
N VAL A 424 -49.95 -15.52 -38.89
CA VAL A 424 -50.75 -16.46 -39.68
C VAL A 424 -50.22 -16.43 -41.10
N VAL A 425 -49.91 -17.61 -41.64
CA VAL A 425 -49.31 -17.76 -42.97
C VAL A 425 -49.92 -18.94 -43.74
N THR A 426 -49.79 -18.95 -45.06
CA THR A 426 -50.13 -20.10 -45.90
C THR A 426 -48.92 -21.02 -46.10
N PRO A 427 -49.10 -22.29 -46.49
CA PRO A 427 -47.98 -23.20 -46.81
C PRO A 427 -47.01 -22.63 -47.86
N ALA A 428 -47.52 -21.82 -48.80
CA ALA A 428 -46.75 -21.22 -49.89
C ALA A 428 -46.12 -19.87 -49.52
N ALA A 429 -46.32 -19.36 -48.30
CA ALA A 429 -45.89 -18.02 -47.92
C ALA A 429 -44.38 -17.81 -48.03
N ARG A 430 -43.98 -16.60 -48.45
CA ARG A 430 -42.60 -16.12 -48.52
C ARG A 430 -42.45 -14.94 -47.57
N CYS A 431 -42.14 -15.24 -46.31
CA CYS A 431 -42.06 -14.27 -45.23
C CYS A 431 -40.66 -13.66 -45.19
N ASN A 432 -40.56 -12.35 -45.32
CA ASN A 432 -39.29 -11.66 -45.18
C ASN A 432 -39.06 -11.30 -43.72
N VAL A 433 -37.92 -11.73 -43.18
CA VAL A 433 -37.50 -11.40 -41.82
C VAL A 433 -36.18 -10.64 -41.86
N VAL A 434 -36.09 -9.61 -41.04
CA VAL A 434 -34.85 -8.86 -40.80
C VAL A 434 -34.20 -9.45 -39.55
N LEU A 435 -32.98 -9.92 -39.72
CA LEU A 435 -32.11 -10.42 -38.65
C LEU A 435 -31.05 -9.37 -38.36
N GLU A 436 -30.91 -8.99 -37.10
CA GLU A 436 -29.84 -8.13 -36.60
C GLU A 436 -29.15 -8.85 -35.44
N ALA A 437 -27.83 -9.03 -35.53
CA ALA A 437 -27.00 -9.58 -34.46
C ALA A 437 -25.86 -8.60 -34.14
N ARG A 438 -25.59 -8.38 -32.85
CA ARG A 438 -24.55 -7.47 -32.38
C ARG A 438 -23.77 -8.08 -31.22
N ASP A 439 -22.48 -7.83 -31.22
CA ASP A 439 -21.55 -8.27 -30.17
C ASP A 439 -20.45 -7.22 -29.95
N ASP A 440 -19.93 -7.15 -28.74
CA ASP A 440 -18.92 -6.17 -28.36
C ASP A 440 -17.54 -6.49 -28.94
N TYR A 441 -17.19 -7.77 -29.02
CA TYR A 441 -15.87 -8.25 -29.43
C TYR A 441 -15.87 -8.93 -30.80
N GLY A 442 -17.01 -9.46 -31.21
CA GLY A 442 -17.29 -9.92 -32.56
C GLY A 442 -18.00 -11.28 -32.57
N LEU A 443 -18.88 -11.45 -33.55
CA LEU A 443 -19.62 -12.67 -33.79
C LEU A 443 -18.74 -13.74 -34.46
N SER A 444 -18.90 -15.00 -34.04
CA SER A 444 -18.35 -16.18 -34.72
C SER A 444 -19.34 -16.76 -35.71
N THR A 445 -20.59 -16.99 -35.26
CA THR A 445 -21.65 -17.52 -36.12
C THR A 445 -23.01 -16.88 -35.86
N VAL A 446 -23.85 -16.85 -36.89
CA VAL A 446 -25.25 -16.45 -36.77
C VAL A 446 -26.10 -17.43 -37.55
N ASN A 447 -27.05 -18.06 -36.87
CA ASN A 447 -27.88 -19.12 -37.42
C ASN A 447 -29.36 -18.77 -37.28
N VAL A 448 -30.13 -19.09 -38.31
CA VAL A 448 -31.59 -19.07 -38.29
C VAL A 448 -32.06 -20.49 -38.47
N SER A 449 -33.05 -20.91 -37.69
CA SER A 449 -33.67 -22.22 -37.82
C SER A 449 -35.19 -22.10 -37.79
N MET A 450 -35.86 -22.93 -38.57
CA MET A 450 -37.31 -23.07 -38.55
C MET A 450 -37.69 -24.45 -38.03
N GLN A 451 -38.70 -24.51 -37.19
CA GLN A 451 -39.22 -25.72 -36.59
C GLN A 451 -40.72 -25.84 -36.89
N LYS A 452 -41.19 -27.03 -37.25
CA LYS A 452 -42.62 -27.32 -37.44
C LYS A 452 -43.10 -28.14 -36.25
N ASN A 453 -44.07 -27.63 -35.49
CA ASN A 453 -44.55 -28.23 -34.24
C ASN A 453 -43.34 -28.62 -33.36
N ASP A 454 -43.26 -29.89 -32.94
CA ASP A 454 -42.15 -30.44 -32.15
C ASP A 454 -41.12 -31.23 -32.97
N GLU A 455 -41.13 -31.12 -34.30
CA GLU A 455 -40.14 -31.77 -35.16
C GLU A 455 -38.74 -31.14 -35.00
N PRO A 456 -37.64 -31.82 -35.42
CA PRO A 456 -36.31 -31.23 -35.37
C PRO A 456 -36.20 -29.93 -36.19
N PRO A 457 -35.52 -28.89 -35.66
CA PRO A 457 -35.36 -27.63 -36.36
C PRO A 457 -34.49 -27.80 -37.63
N VAL A 458 -34.93 -27.17 -38.72
CA VAL A 458 -34.19 -27.11 -39.98
C VAL A 458 -33.44 -25.78 -40.05
N GLN A 459 -32.13 -25.84 -40.23
CA GLN A 459 -31.29 -24.66 -40.37
C GLN A 459 -31.51 -23.97 -41.72
N ILE A 460 -31.55 -22.65 -41.68
CA ILE A 460 -31.68 -21.77 -42.83
C ILE A 460 -30.34 -21.07 -43.04
N PRO A 461 -29.71 -21.21 -44.23
CA PRO A 461 -28.43 -20.57 -44.47
C PRO A 461 -28.59 -19.05 -44.50
N VAL A 462 -27.73 -18.37 -43.74
CA VAL A 462 -27.64 -16.90 -43.71
C VAL A 462 -26.37 -16.49 -44.45
N SER A 463 -26.50 -15.75 -45.54
CA SER A 463 -25.37 -15.35 -46.39
C SER A 463 -24.67 -14.09 -45.89
N GLY A 464 -23.36 -14.01 -46.08
CA GLY A 464 -22.58 -12.78 -45.86
C GLY A 464 -21.99 -12.60 -44.46
N MET A 465 -22.27 -13.51 -43.53
CA MET A 465 -21.67 -13.50 -42.19
C MET A 465 -20.18 -13.88 -42.27
N ARG A 466 -19.32 -13.10 -41.62
CA ARG A 466 -17.88 -13.36 -41.48
C ARG A 466 -17.52 -13.37 -39.99
N PRO A 467 -16.74 -14.36 -39.52
CA PRO A 467 -16.21 -14.34 -38.16
C PRO A 467 -15.41 -13.05 -37.91
N GLY A 468 -15.55 -12.43 -36.75
CA GLY A 468 -14.91 -11.13 -36.45
C GLY A 468 -15.85 -9.94 -36.55
N THR A 469 -17.01 -10.07 -37.18
CA THR A 469 -17.93 -8.95 -37.39
C THR A 469 -18.70 -8.61 -36.11
N ARG A 470 -18.66 -7.34 -35.67
CA ARG A 470 -19.37 -6.86 -34.48
C ARG A 470 -20.86 -6.61 -34.69
N GLU A 471 -21.26 -6.24 -35.89
CA GLU A 471 -22.65 -6.00 -36.26
C GLU A 471 -22.96 -6.68 -37.58
N PHE A 472 -23.97 -7.54 -37.56
CA PHE A 472 -24.41 -8.29 -38.73
C PHE A 472 -25.92 -8.09 -38.93
N GLY A 473 -26.29 -7.69 -40.15
CA GLY A 473 -27.67 -7.54 -40.59
C GLY A 473 -27.94 -8.35 -41.84
N ALA A 474 -29.06 -9.07 -41.89
CA ALA A 474 -29.46 -9.83 -43.07
C ALA A 474 -30.98 -9.84 -43.26
N ASP A 475 -31.41 -9.67 -44.51
CA ASP A 475 -32.76 -9.96 -44.95
C ASP A 475 -32.84 -11.44 -45.35
N VAL A 476 -33.71 -12.19 -44.66
CA VAL A 476 -33.88 -13.63 -44.90
C VAL A 476 -35.32 -13.89 -45.32
N THR A 477 -35.50 -14.52 -46.49
CA THR A 477 -36.82 -14.99 -46.91
C THR A 477 -37.04 -16.41 -46.42
N LEU A 478 -38.04 -16.58 -45.56
CA LEU A 478 -38.43 -17.85 -44.95
C LEU A 478 -39.72 -18.37 -45.60
N THR A 479 -39.79 -19.69 -45.80
CA THR A 479 -40.90 -20.33 -46.51
C THR A 479 -41.34 -21.58 -45.75
N PRO A 480 -42.59 -21.65 -45.23
CA PRO A 480 -43.12 -22.83 -44.54
C PRO A 480 -43.04 -24.12 -45.39
N ALA A 481 -43.13 -24.00 -46.72
CA ALA A 481 -42.94 -25.12 -47.64
C ALA A 481 -41.61 -25.88 -47.46
N ARG A 482 -40.54 -25.24 -46.95
CA ARG A 482 -39.26 -25.93 -46.65
C ARG A 482 -39.41 -27.01 -45.58
N LEU A 483 -40.37 -26.84 -44.67
CA LEU A 483 -40.71 -27.80 -43.62
C LEU A 483 -41.85 -28.76 -44.03
N ARG A 484 -42.33 -28.66 -45.28
CA ARG A 484 -43.56 -29.34 -45.72
C ARG A 484 -44.74 -29.09 -44.77
N ALA A 485 -44.84 -27.88 -44.24
CA ALA A 485 -45.91 -27.51 -43.32
C ALA A 485 -47.27 -27.48 -44.04
N ALA A 486 -48.27 -28.10 -43.44
CA ALA A 486 -49.64 -28.16 -43.91
C ALA A 486 -50.55 -27.23 -43.07
N PRO A 487 -51.76 -26.89 -43.57
CA PRO A 487 -52.75 -26.20 -42.75
C PRO A 487 -52.98 -26.91 -41.41
N GLY A 488 -52.99 -26.14 -40.32
CA GLY A 488 -53.06 -26.63 -38.93
C GLY A 488 -51.72 -26.66 -38.20
N ASP A 489 -50.59 -26.64 -38.92
CA ASP A 489 -49.26 -26.66 -38.31
C ASP A 489 -48.84 -25.31 -37.71
N ARG A 490 -47.91 -25.36 -36.75
CA ARG A 490 -47.23 -24.18 -36.22
C ARG A 490 -45.78 -24.18 -36.66
N VAL A 491 -45.31 -23.07 -37.20
CA VAL A 491 -43.92 -22.85 -37.57
C VAL A 491 -43.28 -21.86 -36.61
N ARG A 492 -42.28 -22.33 -35.85
CA ARG A 492 -41.48 -21.51 -34.96
C ARG A 492 -40.15 -21.17 -35.63
N VAL A 493 -39.79 -19.89 -35.65
CA VAL A 493 -38.51 -19.41 -36.18
C VAL A 493 -37.67 -18.87 -35.04
N VAL A 494 -36.47 -19.40 -34.90
CA VAL A 494 -35.49 -18.99 -33.89
C VAL A 494 -34.24 -18.51 -34.61
N ALA A 495 -33.69 -17.39 -34.17
CA ALA A 495 -32.36 -16.96 -34.55
C ALA A 495 -31.47 -16.94 -33.31
N HIS A 496 -30.23 -17.40 -33.46
CA HIS A 496 -29.22 -17.29 -32.43
C HIS A 496 -27.87 -16.89 -33.03
N ALA A 497 -27.03 -16.28 -32.21
CA ALA A 497 -25.69 -15.89 -32.57
C ALA A 497 -24.72 -16.35 -31.50
N ILE A 498 -23.50 -16.65 -31.92
CA ILE A 498 -22.43 -17.16 -31.06
C ILE A 498 -21.26 -16.17 -31.17
N ASP A 499 -20.70 -15.75 -30.05
CA ASP A 499 -19.51 -14.89 -29.99
C ASP A 499 -18.21 -15.65 -30.33
N GLN A 500 -17.07 -15.00 -30.13
CA GLN A 500 -15.74 -15.57 -30.37
C GLN A 500 -15.01 -16.05 -29.12
N GLU A 501 -15.68 -16.16 -27.96
CA GLU A 501 -15.05 -16.58 -26.71
C GLU A 501 -14.62 -18.06 -26.79
N PRO A 502 -13.31 -18.39 -26.74
CA PRO A 502 -12.84 -19.75 -26.97
C PRO A 502 -13.06 -20.71 -25.80
N ALA A 503 -13.15 -20.23 -24.56
CA ALA A 503 -13.27 -21.10 -23.38
C ALA A 503 -14.72 -21.58 -23.13
N GLY A 504 -15.70 -20.92 -23.73
CA GLY A 504 -17.13 -21.17 -23.57
C GLY A 504 -17.90 -20.09 -24.31
N PRO A 505 -18.14 -20.24 -25.62
CA PRO A 505 -18.71 -19.18 -26.43
C PRO A 505 -20.09 -18.79 -25.92
N ASN A 506 -20.34 -17.50 -25.78
CA ASN A 506 -21.64 -17.01 -25.35
C ASN A 506 -22.63 -17.08 -26.50
N GLU A 507 -23.86 -17.50 -26.17
CA GLU A 507 -24.95 -17.60 -27.12
C GLU A 507 -26.03 -16.55 -26.83
N GLY A 508 -26.39 -15.82 -27.87
CA GLY A 508 -27.48 -14.86 -27.87
C GLY A 508 -28.66 -15.39 -28.65
N HIS A 509 -29.88 -15.24 -28.11
CA HIS A 509 -31.11 -15.68 -28.77
C HIS A 509 -32.05 -14.52 -29.06
N ALA A 510 -32.66 -14.54 -30.24
CA ALA A 510 -33.78 -13.66 -30.56
C ALA A 510 -35.08 -14.17 -29.95
N GLU A 511 -36.04 -13.26 -29.75
CA GLU A 511 -37.42 -13.63 -29.49
C GLU A 511 -37.95 -14.47 -30.68
N PRO A 512 -38.55 -15.65 -30.43
CA PRO A 512 -39.00 -16.53 -31.49
C PRO A 512 -40.19 -15.92 -32.21
N LEU A 513 -40.22 -16.07 -33.54
CA LEU A 513 -41.43 -15.77 -34.33
C LEU A 513 -42.27 -17.04 -34.45
N GLU A 514 -43.57 -16.92 -34.24
CA GLU A 514 -44.52 -18.02 -34.41
C GLU A 514 -45.51 -17.71 -35.52
N TRP A 515 -45.69 -18.67 -36.43
CA TRP A 515 -46.64 -18.61 -37.51
C TRP A 515 -47.58 -19.81 -37.48
N ALA A 516 -48.88 -19.56 -37.38
CA ALA A 516 -49.91 -20.56 -37.61
C ALA A 516 -50.11 -20.74 -39.12
N VAL A 517 -49.97 -21.97 -39.61
CA VAL A 517 -50.16 -22.29 -41.02
C VAL A 517 -51.64 -22.59 -41.25
N VAL A 518 -52.29 -21.85 -42.14
CA VAL A 518 -53.73 -21.99 -42.47
C VAL A 518 -53.92 -22.26 -43.96
N SER A 519 -55.10 -22.73 -44.34
CA SER A 519 -55.40 -22.93 -45.76
C SER A 519 -55.45 -21.58 -46.50
N PRO A 520 -55.16 -21.52 -47.81
CA PRO A 520 -55.33 -20.30 -48.59
C PRO A 520 -56.75 -19.72 -48.51
N GLU A 521 -57.76 -20.58 -48.38
CA GLU A 521 -59.17 -20.18 -48.29
C GLU A 521 -59.49 -19.55 -46.93
N GLU A 522 -59.04 -20.16 -45.83
CA GLU A 522 -59.16 -19.61 -44.47
C GLU A 522 -58.43 -18.27 -44.37
N PHE A 523 -57.22 -18.16 -44.94
CA PHE A 523 -56.47 -16.91 -44.97
C PHE A 523 -57.23 -15.81 -45.72
N LEU A 524 -57.76 -16.12 -46.91
CA LEU A 524 -58.55 -15.18 -47.71
C LEU A 524 -59.84 -14.77 -46.99
N ALA A 525 -60.51 -15.69 -46.30
CA ALA A 525 -61.68 -15.40 -45.48
C ALA A 525 -61.34 -14.43 -44.33
N ALA A 526 -60.23 -14.66 -43.63
CA ALA A 526 -59.74 -13.76 -42.58
C ALA A 526 -59.39 -12.37 -43.12
N MET A 527 -58.73 -12.28 -44.28
CA MET A 527 -58.44 -11.01 -44.95
C MET A 527 -59.72 -10.30 -45.39
N ALA A 528 -60.71 -11.02 -45.92
CA ALA A 528 -61.99 -10.46 -46.31
C ALA A 528 -62.77 -9.91 -45.12
N GLN A 529 -62.77 -10.60 -43.97
CA GLN A 529 -63.37 -10.10 -42.74
C GLN A 529 -62.69 -8.80 -42.28
N ARG A 530 -61.35 -8.75 -42.33
CA ARG A 530 -60.58 -7.55 -41.97
C ARG A 530 -60.87 -6.39 -42.92
N GLU A 531 -60.92 -6.62 -44.24
CA GLU A 531 -61.36 -5.61 -45.22
C GLU A 531 -62.78 -5.09 -44.90
N ALA A 532 -63.72 -5.98 -44.56
CA ALA A 532 -65.09 -5.60 -44.21
C ALA A 532 -65.18 -4.77 -42.91
N GLU A 533 -64.32 -5.04 -41.93
CA GLU A 533 -64.16 -4.23 -40.72
C GLU A 533 -63.64 -2.83 -41.03
N LEU A 534 -62.58 -2.72 -41.84
CA LEU A 534 -62.02 -1.43 -42.28
C LEU A 534 -63.04 -0.62 -43.08
N ARG A 535 -63.82 -1.28 -43.95
CA ARG A 535 -64.94 -0.64 -44.67
C ARG A 535 -66.00 -0.11 -43.71
N ARG A 536 -66.45 -0.91 -42.74
CA ARG A 536 -67.43 -0.46 -41.73
C ARG A 536 -66.89 0.69 -40.88
N GLU A 537 -65.58 0.74 -40.64
CA GLU A 537 -64.94 1.91 -40.04
C GLU A 537 -64.98 3.13 -40.96
N PHE A 538 -64.66 2.95 -42.23
CA PHE A 538 -64.72 4.03 -43.21
C PHE A 538 -66.14 4.57 -43.40
N GLU A 539 -67.16 3.71 -43.43
CA GLU A 539 -68.56 4.12 -43.50
C GLU A 539 -68.98 4.95 -42.28
N ARG A 540 -68.55 4.55 -41.07
CA ARG A 540 -68.73 5.37 -39.85
C ARG A 540 -68.04 6.73 -39.99
N LEU A 541 -66.85 6.80 -40.60
CA LEU A 541 -66.18 8.06 -40.90
C LEU A 541 -66.93 8.91 -41.92
N VAL A 542 -67.54 8.31 -42.96
CA VAL A 542 -68.42 9.03 -43.90
C VAL A 542 -69.58 9.66 -43.15
N GLY A 543 -70.22 8.91 -42.24
CA GLY A 543 -71.28 9.44 -41.38
C GLY A 543 -70.80 10.59 -40.50
N ALA A 544 -69.64 10.44 -39.84
CA ALA A 544 -69.04 11.47 -39.01
C ALA A 544 -68.68 12.74 -39.82
N GLN A 545 -68.22 12.58 -41.07
CA GLN A 545 -67.91 13.69 -41.97
C GLN A 545 -69.18 14.45 -42.37
N ARG A 546 -70.30 13.75 -42.63
CA ARG A 546 -71.60 14.39 -42.88
C ARG A 546 -72.04 15.21 -41.68
N SER A 547 -71.97 14.65 -40.48
CA SER A 547 -72.30 15.38 -39.25
C SER A 547 -71.38 16.56 -38.98
N LEU A 548 -70.10 16.48 -39.38
CA LEU A 548 -69.16 17.60 -39.30
C LEU A 548 -69.56 18.73 -40.24
N ARG A 549 -69.91 18.41 -41.49
CA ARG A 549 -70.43 19.37 -42.47
C ARG A 549 -71.72 20.03 -41.99
N ASP A 550 -72.67 19.26 -41.45
CA ASP A 550 -73.91 19.81 -40.93
C ASP A 550 -73.67 20.75 -39.74
N ALA A 551 -72.67 20.43 -38.89
CA ALA A 551 -72.25 21.30 -37.80
C ALA A 551 -71.58 22.58 -38.32
N LEU A 552 -70.74 22.48 -39.36
CA LEU A 552 -70.14 23.63 -40.02
C LEU A 552 -71.23 24.58 -40.53
N LEU A 553 -72.22 24.08 -41.28
CA LEU A 553 -73.33 24.88 -41.82
C LEU A 553 -74.17 25.55 -40.72
N ARG A 554 -74.43 24.85 -39.61
CA ARG A 554 -75.17 25.42 -38.47
C ARG A 554 -74.43 26.58 -37.81
N GLU A 555 -73.13 26.43 -37.56
CA GLU A 555 -72.33 27.47 -36.91
C GLU A 555 -72.04 28.63 -37.90
N SER A 556 -71.77 28.33 -39.17
CA SER A 556 -71.44 29.32 -40.20
C SER A 556 -72.64 30.10 -40.73
N GLY A 557 -73.87 29.55 -40.65
CA GLY A 557 -75.09 30.27 -41.01
C GLY A 557 -75.30 31.57 -40.21
N THR A 558 -74.69 31.68 -39.02
CA THR A 558 -74.71 32.91 -38.21
C THR A 558 -73.83 34.02 -38.78
N LEU A 559 -72.76 33.68 -39.52
CA LEU A 559 -71.86 34.65 -40.17
C LEU A 559 -72.55 35.42 -41.29
N ALA A 560 -73.51 34.79 -41.98
CA ALA A 560 -74.30 35.43 -43.04
C ALA A 560 -75.22 36.56 -42.52
N THR A 561 -75.48 36.63 -41.20
CA THR A 561 -76.36 37.62 -40.58
C THR A 561 -75.63 38.88 -40.06
N GLY A 562 -74.32 38.98 -40.26
CA GLY A 562 -73.55 40.23 -40.10
C GLY A 562 -73.01 40.53 -38.70
N ARG A 563 -73.26 39.70 -37.68
CA ARG A 563 -72.55 39.77 -36.37
C ARG A 563 -72.18 38.37 -35.87
N PRO A 564 -70.88 38.03 -35.79
CA PRO A 564 -70.45 36.73 -35.28
C PRO A 564 -70.76 36.63 -33.77
N PRO A 565 -71.45 35.58 -33.30
CA PRO A 565 -71.67 35.34 -31.88
C PRO A 565 -70.35 35.09 -31.13
N SER A 566 -70.31 35.43 -29.83
CA SER A 566 -69.13 35.19 -28.99
C SER A 566 -68.76 33.70 -28.95
N GLY A 567 -67.48 33.39 -29.15
CA GLY A 567 -66.96 32.01 -29.13
C GLY A 567 -67.10 31.23 -30.45
N LEU A 568 -67.64 31.82 -31.53
CA LEU A 568 -67.73 31.17 -32.85
C LEU A 568 -66.37 30.68 -33.36
N ALA A 569 -65.31 31.50 -33.25
CA ALA A 569 -63.95 31.13 -33.64
C ALA A 569 -63.46 29.86 -32.92
N GLN A 570 -63.80 29.71 -31.63
CA GLN A 570 -63.46 28.52 -30.84
C GLN A 570 -64.24 27.29 -31.31
N ARG A 571 -65.52 27.44 -31.67
CA ARG A 571 -66.35 26.35 -32.20
C ARG A 571 -65.85 25.89 -33.57
N LEU A 572 -65.56 26.81 -34.49
CA LEU A 572 -64.99 26.51 -35.81
C LEU A 572 -63.60 25.87 -35.69
N SER A 573 -62.76 26.36 -34.78
CA SER A 573 -61.48 25.71 -34.46
C SER A 573 -61.67 24.29 -33.92
N SER A 574 -62.73 24.02 -33.18
CA SER A 574 -63.03 22.66 -32.71
C SER A 574 -63.50 21.74 -33.85
N LEU A 575 -64.25 22.27 -34.83
CA LEU A 575 -64.59 21.55 -36.06
C LEU A 575 -63.35 21.29 -36.93
N ALA A 576 -62.44 22.25 -37.06
CA ALA A 576 -61.16 22.08 -37.75
C ALA A 576 -60.30 20.97 -37.10
N ARG A 577 -60.22 20.93 -35.76
CA ARG A 577 -59.53 19.83 -35.05
C ARG A 577 -60.18 18.47 -35.30
N ARG A 578 -61.52 18.42 -35.33
CA ARG A 578 -62.25 17.18 -35.67
C ARG A 578 -61.96 16.73 -37.12
N GLN A 579 -61.87 17.69 -38.05
CA GLN A 579 -61.49 17.41 -39.44
C GLN A 579 -60.07 16.83 -39.55
N GLU A 580 -59.08 17.38 -38.85
CA GLU A 580 -57.74 16.79 -38.76
C GLU A 580 -57.77 15.38 -38.16
N GLY A 581 -58.59 15.17 -37.13
CA GLY A 581 -58.82 13.84 -36.56
C GLY A 581 -59.39 12.85 -37.58
N HIS A 582 -60.34 13.28 -38.43
CA HIS A 582 -60.86 12.45 -39.51
C HIS A 582 -59.79 12.16 -40.57
N ALA A 583 -58.97 13.16 -40.92
CA ALA A 583 -57.87 13.03 -41.87
C ALA A 583 -56.85 11.98 -41.40
N GLY A 584 -56.43 12.04 -40.14
CA GLY A 584 -55.53 11.06 -39.53
C GLY A 584 -56.09 9.63 -39.54
N ARG A 585 -57.38 9.47 -39.25
CA ARG A 585 -58.05 8.15 -39.31
C ARG A 585 -58.15 7.61 -40.74
N VAL A 586 -58.40 8.46 -41.73
CA VAL A 586 -58.37 8.08 -43.15
C VAL A 586 -56.98 7.60 -43.58
N SER A 587 -55.90 8.31 -43.19
CA SER A 587 -54.53 7.85 -43.45
C SER A 587 -54.21 6.53 -42.76
N GLN A 588 -54.67 6.34 -41.52
CA GLN A 588 -54.52 5.07 -40.80
C GLN A 588 -55.21 3.91 -41.52
N LEU A 589 -56.42 4.12 -42.05
CA LEU A 589 -57.13 3.13 -42.85
C LEU A 589 -56.34 2.76 -44.11
N SER A 590 -55.77 3.73 -44.83
CA SER A 590 -54.91 3.42 -46.00
C SER A 590 -53.74 2.52 -45.61
N ASN A 591 -53.04 2.84 -44.51
CA ASN A 591 -51.93 2.01 -44.02
C ASN A 591 -52.38 0.59 -43.65
N GLN A 592 -53.57 0.43 -43.08
CA GLN A 592 -54.13 -0.88 -42.74
C GLN A 592 -54.48 -1.70 -44.00
N PHE A 593 -55.06 -1.07 -45.03
CA PHE A 593 -55.23 -1.72 -46.33
C PHE A 593 -53.89 -2.09 -46.98
N GLY A 594 -52.86 -1.26 -46.83
CA GLY A 594 -51.49 -1.56 -47.27
C GLY A 594 -50.90 -2.79 -46.60
N ARG A 595 -51.16 -2.97 -45.29
CA ARG A 595 -50.76 -4.20 -44.56
C ARG A 595 -51.48 -5.44 -45.10
N ILE A 596 -52.78 -5.37 -45.36
CA ILE A 596 -53.53 -6.47 -45.98
C ILE A 596 -52.92 -6.83 -47.35
N LEU A 597 -52.60 -5.83 -48.17
CA LEU A 597 -52.00 -6.07 -49.48
C LEU A 597 -50.61 -6.73 -49.39
N ALA A 598 -49.80 -6.30 -48.42
CA ALA A 598 -48.51 -6.91 -48.13
C ALA A 598 -48.68 -8.37 -47.67
N GLU A 599 -49.57 -8.61 -46.71
CA GLU A 599 -49.88 -9.95 -46.18
C GLU A 599 -50.39 -10.89 -47.29
N LEU A 600 -51.26 -10.43 -48.20
CA LEU A 600 -51.72 -11.21 -49.37
C LEU A 600 -50.57 -11.57 -50.32
N ARG A 601 -49.62 -10.65 -50.53
CA ARG A 601 -48.45 -10.89 -51.39
C ARG A 601 -47.49 -11.89 -50.75
N THR A 602 -47.16 -11.68 -49.48
CA THR A 602 -46.32 -12.56 -48.66
C THR A 602 -46.86 -13.98 -48.66
N ASN A 603 -48.18 -14.13 -48.51
CA ASN A 603 -48.85 -15.43 -48.51
C ASN A 603 -49.11 -16.03 -49.90
N GLN A 604 -48.60 -15.42 -50.97
CA GLN A 604 -48.72 -15.90 -52.35
C GLN A 604 -50.19 -16.12 -52.81
N VAL A 605 -51.14 -15.38 -52.25
CA VAL A 605 -52.57 -15.44 -52.60
C VAL A 605 -53.08 -14.17 -53.29
N LEU A 606 -52.21 -13.16 -53.47
CA LEU A 606 -52.54 -11.91 -54.13
C LEU A 606 -52.82 -12.10 -55.63
N ARG A 607 -54.04 -11.77 -56.05
CA ARG A 607 -54.42 -11.72 -57.47
C ARG A 607 -54.19 -10.32 -58.03
N ARG A 608 -53.83 -10.21 -59.32
CA ARG A 608 -53.65 -8.90 -59.99
C ARG A 608 -54.89 -7.99 -59.87
N ALA A 609 -56.09 -8.56 -59.92
CA ALA A 609 -57.33 -7.80 -59.79
C ALA A 609 -57.48 -7.17 -58.39
N ASP A 610 -57.12 -7.93 -57.34
CA ASP A 610 -57.14 -7.43 -55.95
C ASP A 610 -56.07 -6.36 -55.72
N GLU A 611 -54.88 -6.53 -56.31
CA GLU A 611 -53.80 -5.54 -56.21
C GLU A 611 -54.22 -4.18 -56.81
N ILE A 612 -54.74 -4.18 -58.04
CA ILE A 612 -55.22 -2.95 -58.70
C ILE A 612 -56.36 -2.31 -57.89
N ARG A 613 -57.31 -3.13 -57.40
CA ARG A 613 -58.45 -2.62 -56.62
C ARG A 613 -58.00 -1.97 -55.31
N ILE A 614 -57.24 -2.69 -54.49
CA ILE A 614 -56.85 -2.23 -53.15
C ILE A 614 -55.88 -1.06 -53.27
N ARG A 615 -54.86 -1.16 -54.13
CA ARG A 615 -53.83 -0.14 -54.27
C ARG A 615 -54.37 1.12 -54.95
N ASP A 616 -54.95 0.99 -56.14
CA ASP A 616 -55.21 2.13 -57.00
C ASP A 616 -56.59 2.74 -56.75
N ARG A 617 -57.60 1.92 -56.40
CA ARG A 617 -58.99 2.37 -56.21
C ARG A 617 -59.39 2.62 -54.75
N VAL A 618 -58.60 2.16 -53.78
CA VAL A 618 -58.87 2.33 -52.34
C VAL A 618 -57.75 3.11 -51.66
N MET A 619 -56.54 2.55 -51.55
CA MET A 619 -55.43 3.16 -50.81
C MET A 619 -55.01 4.52 -51.39
N GLY A 620 -54.70 4.59 -52.69
CA GLY A 620 -54.27 5.83 -53.32
C GLY A 620 -55.25 7.00 -53.14
N PRO A 621 -56.57 6.80 -53.35
CA PRO A 621 -57.59 7.79 -53.02
C PRO A 621 -57.65 8.15 -51.52
N LEU A 622 -57.56 7.18 -50.60
CA LEU A 622 -57.55 7.46 -49.15
C LEU A 622 -56.33 8.30 -48.73
N GLU A 623 -55.14 8.00 -49.27
CA GLU A 623 -53.91 8.75 -49.02
C GLU A 623 -54.02 10.20 -49.45
N ARG A 624 -54.50 10.47 -50.68
CA ARG A 624 -54.71 11.85 -51.16
C ARG A 624 -55.80 12.57 -50.37
N LEU A 625 -56.91 11.89 -50.08
CA LEU A 625 -58.02 12.46 -49.34
C LEU A 625 -57.60 12.90 -47.92
N GLY A 626 -56.96 12.00 -47.15
CA GLY A 626 -56.53 12.26 -45.78
C GLY A 626 -55.25 13.11 -45.68
N GLY A 627 -54.33 12.97 -46.64
CA GLY A 627 -53.05 13.68 -46.64
C GLY A 627 -53.17 15.14 -47.09
N GLU A 628 -54.04 15.42 -48.06
CA GLU A 628 -54.12 16.73 -48.72
C GLU A 628 -55.48 17.39 -48.48
N ARG A 629 -56.55 16.86 -49.07
CA ARG A 629 -57.87 17.53 -49.15
C ARG A 629 -58.51 17.77 -47.78
N MET A 630 -58.50 16.76 -46.90
CA MET A 630 -59.09 16.89 -45.57
C MET A 630 -58.32 17.86 -44.68
N ARG A 631 -56.99 17.92 -44.80
CA ARG A 631 -56.15 18.89 -44.06
C ARG A 631 -56.33 20.31 -44.57
N GLN A 632 -56.42 20.47 -45.89
CA GLN A 632 -56.78 21.76 -46.50
C GLN A 632 -58.14 22.25 -45.99
N ALA A 633 -59.15 21.37 -45.92
CA ALA A 633 -60.45 21.72 -45.38
C ALA A 633 -60.39 22.10 -43.89
N ALA A 634 -59.52 21.45 -43.09
CA ALA A 634 -59.31 21.83 -41.69
C ALA A 634 -58.71 23.24 -41.57
N ALA A 635 -57.68 23.54 -42.36
CA ALA A 635 -57.07 24.86 -42.41
C ALA A 635 -58.09 25.96 -42.79
N GLN A 636 -58.93 25.69 -43.79
CA GLN A 636 -60.00 26.60 -44.21
C GLN A 636 -61.04 26.85 -43.10
N MET A 637 -61.45 25.81 -42.37
CA MET A 637 -62.36 25.97 -41.22
C MET A 637 -61.76 26.80 -40.08
N SER A 638 -60.44 26.70 -39.85
CA SER A 638 -59.75 27.55 -38.87
C SER A 638 -59.71 29.02 -39.29
N LEU A 639 -59.43 29.30 -40.57
CA LEU A 639 -59.40 30.66 -41.12
C LEU A 639 -60.78 31.34 -41.09
N LEU A 640 -61.84 30.57 -41.34
CA LEU A 640 -63.24 31.01 -41.25
C LEU A 640 -63.60 31.64 -39.91
N GLY A 641 -63.00 31.17 -38.81
CA GLY A 641 -63.23 31.72 -37.48
C GLY A 641 -62.59 33.08 -37.22
N ALA A 642 -61.57 33.45 -38.00
CA ALA A 642 -60.80 34.69 -37.83
C ALA A 642 -61.33 35.83 -38.71
N GLU A 643 -61.64 35.54 -39.98
CA GLU A 643 -61.88 36.58 -41.02
C GLU A 643 -63.08 36.25 -41.94
N GLY A 644 -63.90 35.26 -41.60
CA GLY A 644 -64.87 34.66 -42.52
C GLY A 644 -66.10 35.52 -42.88
N GLY A 645 -66.35 35.65 -44.19
CA GLY A 645 -67.61 36.15 -44.78
C GLY A 645 -68.39 35.05 -45.50
N ALA A 646 -69.53 35.40 -46.14
CA ALA A 646 -70.40 34.43 -46.83
C ALA A 646 -69.67 33.62 -47.92
N GLU A 647 -68.72 34.22 -48.62
CA GLU A 647 -67.90 33.57 -49.66
C GLU A 647 -67.00 32.47 -49.08
N ALA A 648 -66.32 32.74 -47.97
CA ALA A 648 -65.49 31.75 -47.27
C ALA A 648 -66.31 30.56 -46.73
N VAL A 649 -67.56 30.82 -46.31
CA VAL A 649 -68.50 29.76 -45.89
C VAL A 649 -68.87 28.86 -47.07
N MET A 650 -69.13 29.45 -48.25
CA MET A 650 -69.42 28.69 -49.47
C MET A 650 -68.23 27.86 -49.92
N GLU A 651 -67.01 28.41 -49.86
CA GLU A 651 -65.79 27.69 -50.21
C GLU A 651 -65.55 26.49 -49.29
N ALA A 652 -65.66 26.69 -47.96
CA ALA A 652 -65.49 25.59 -47.02
C ALA A 652 -66.60 24.53 -47.13
N ASP A 653 -67.86 24.91 -47.38
CA ASP A 653 -68.90 23.91 -47.65
C ASP A 653 -68.63 23.15 -48.96
N GLY A 654 -68.15 23.84 -50.01
CA GLY A 654 -67.75 23.23 -51.28
C GLY A 654 -66.68 22.15 -51.09
N LEU A 655 -65.61 22.45 -50.34
CA LEU A 655 -64.58 21.48 -49.99
C LEU A 655 -65.14 20.29 -49.20
N GLN A 656 -66.09 20.52 -48.28
CA GLN A 656 -66.74 19.44 -47.54
C GLN A 656 -67.62 18.55 -48.43
N GLN A 657 -68.31 19.14 -49.43
CA GLN A 657 -69.07 18.39 -50.42
C GLN A 657 -68.16 17.54 -51.30
N GLU A 658 -67.04 18.08 -51.78
CA GLU A 658 -66.04 17.34 -52.57
C GLU A 658 -65.47 16.17 -51.78
N ILE A 659 -65.06 16.41 -50.52
CA ILE A 659 -64.58 15.37 -49.61
C ILE A 659 -65.63 14.26 -49.46
N LEU A 660 -66.88 14.61 -49.21
CA LEU A 660 -67.97 13.63 -49.07
C LEU A 660 -68.26 12.87 -50.37
N ALA A 661 -68.13 13.51 -51.52
CA ALA A 661 -68.30 12.87 -52.83
C ALA A 661 -67.17 11.86 -53.08
N GLU A 662 -65.92 12.26 -52.83
CA GLU A 662 -64.76 11.37 -52.95
C GLU A 662 -64.84 10.20 -51.96
N MET A 663 -65.21 10.45 -50.71
CA MET A 663 -65.42 9.38 -49.74
C MET A 663 -66.50 8.39 -50.17
N ARG A 664 -67.61 8.85 -50.77
CA ARG A 664 -68.65 7.96 -51.31
C ARG A 664 -68.14 7.14 -52.49
N GLN A 665 -67.31 7.74 -53.34
CA GLN A 665 -66.70 7.04 -54.46
C GLN A 665 -65.73 5.95 -53.97
N ILE A 666 -64.91 6.25 -52.97
CA ILE A 666 -64.02 5.27 -52.33
C ILE A 666 -64.85 4.13 -51.70
N LEU A 667 -65.92 4.47 -50.98
CA LEU A 667 -66.81 3.48 -50.37
C LEU A 667 -67.49 2.61 -51.44
N ALA A 668 -67.90 3.20 -52.57
CA ALA A 668 -68.45 2.46 -53.71
C ALA A 668 -67.41 1.49 -54.29
N ASN A 669 -66.14 1.90 -54.45
CA ASN A 669 -65.06 1.02 -54.88
C ASN A 669 -64.79 -0.14 -53.89
N MET A 670 -65.04 0.07 -52.59
CA MET A 670 -64.98 -1.00 -51.58
C MET A 670 -66.16 -1.98 -51.70
N LEU A 671 -67.35 -1.49 -52.07
CA LEU A 671 -68.60 -2.25 -52.18
C LEU A 671 -68.75 -3.04 -53.48
N GLU A 672 -68.26 -2.50 -54.60
CA GLU A 672 -68.43 -3.05 -55.97
C GLU A 672 -67.99 -4.52 -56.10
N TRP A 673 -67.13 -4.99 -55.19
CA TRP A 673 -66.56 -6.34 -55.22
C TRP A 673 -67.04 -7.27 -54.10
N GLU A 674 -67.89 -6.79 -53.19
CA GLU A 674 -68.56 -7.64 -52.18
C GLU A 674 -69.55 -8.58 -52.86
N GLY A 675 -70.40 -8.07 -53.78
CA GLY A 675 -71.35 -8.91 -54.52
C GLY A 675 -70.68 -9.96 -55.42
N PHE A 676 -69.46 -9.68 -55.92
CA PHE A 676 -68.67 -10.67 -56.66
C PHE A 676 -68.02 -11.69 -55.73
N ARG A 677 -67.48 -11.29 -54.58
CA ARG A 677 -66.89 -12.20 -53.59
C ARG A 677 -67.94 -13.06 -52.90
N GLU A 678 -69.12 -12.53 -52.59
CA GLU A 678 -70.24 -13.26 -52.01
C GLU A 678 -70.76 -14.30 -53.02
N ALA A 679 -70.89 -13.92 -54.29
CA ALA A 679 -71.22 -14.86 -55.36
C ALA A 679 -70.13 -15.94 -55.57
N VAL A 680 -68.84 -15.59 -55.49
CA VAL A 680 -67.72 -16.54 -55.62
C VAL A 680 -67.60 -17.44 -54.39
N ALA A 681 -67.80 -16.91 -53.18
CA ALA A 681 -67.79 -17.69 -51.94
C ALA A 681 -68.94 -18.71 -51.91
N LEU A 682 -70.15 -18.29 -52.31
CA LEU A 682 -71.29 -19.20 -52.50
C LEU A 682 -70.99 -20.27 -53.55
N LEU A 683 -70.34 -19.91 -54.66
CA LEU A 683 -69.91 -20.86 -55.69
C LEU A 683 -68.86 -21.84 -55.17
N GLN A 684 -67.88 -21.39 -54.39
CA GLN A 684 -66.84 -22.24 -53.81
C GLN A 684 -67.38 -23.16 -52.73
N GLU A 685 -68.32 -22.69 -51.90
CA GLU A 685 -69.03 -23.52 -50.92
C GLU A 685 -69.85 -24.61 -51.62
N ILE A 686 -70.55 -24.28 -52.72
CA ILE A 686 -71.27 -25.26 -53.53
C ILE A 686 -70.30 -26.28 -54.16
N ILE A 687 -69.12 -25.84 -54.64
CA ILE A 687 -68.10 -26.74 -55.21
C ILE A 687 -67.52 -27.66 -54.12
N GLY A 688 -67.19 -27.14 -52.95
CA GLY A 688 -66.70 -27.94 -51.81
C GLY A 688 -67.75 -28.94 -51.31
N GLN A 689 -69.02 -28.54 -51.24
CA GLN A 689 -70.14 -29.45 -50.95
C GLN A 689 -70.30 -30.53 -52.04
N GLN A 690 -70.12 -30.19 -53.32
CA GLN A 690 -70.15 -31.17 -54.41
C GLN A 690 -68.98 -32.16 -54.34
N GLU A 691 -67.77 -31.71 -53.97
CA GLU A 691 -66.61 -32.60 -53.80
C GLU A 691 -66.77 -33.51 -52.59
N SER A 692 -67.29 -33.00 -51.46
CA SER A 692 -67.67 -33.79 -50.29
C SER A 692 -68.68 -34.88 -50.67
N VAL A 693 -69.79 -34.50 -51.30
CA VAL A 693 -70.84 -35.43 -51.73
C VAL A 693 -70.30 -36.44 -52.75
N ARG A 694 -69.42 -36.02 -53.67
CA ARG A 694 -68.76 -36.90 -54.64
C ARG A 694 -67.81 -37.89 -53.95
N SER A 695 -67.08 -37.47 -52.92
CA SER A 695 -66.21 -38.36 -52.14
C SER A 695 -67.00 -39.36 -51.30
N GLU A 696 -68.13 -38.92 -50.72
CA GLU A 696 -69.05 -39.79 -49.98
C GLU A 696 -69.73 -40.79 -50.90
N THR A 697 -70.16 -40.37 -52.10
CA THR A 697 -70.72 -41.29 -53.10
C THR A 697 -69.69 -42.25 -53.66
N LEU A 698 -68.44 -41.82 -53.90
CA LEU A 698 -67.36 -42.72 -54.31
C LEU A 698 -67.00 -43.73 -53.21
N SER A 699 -66.96 -43.31 -51.94
CA SER A 699 -66.71 -44.20 -50.80
C SER A 699 -67.87 -45.18 -50.57
N ALA A 700 -69.12 -44.73 -50.76
CA ALA A 700 -70.29 -45.60 -50.72
C ALA A 700 -70.32 -46.58 -51.90
N LEU A 701 -69.91 -46.14 -53.10
CA LEU A 701 -69.76 -47.00 -54.27
C LEU A 701 -68.64 -48.02 -54.08
N GLU A 702 -67.51 -47.65 -53.50
CA GLU A 702 -66.44 -48.58 -53.11
C GLU A 702 -66.94 -49.58 -52.06
N GLY A 703 -67.72 -49.14 -51.07
CA GLY A 703 -68.38 -50.02 -50.10
C GLY A 703 -69.33 -51.03 -50.74
N GLU A 704 -70.21 -50.59 -51.66
CA GLU A 704 -71.10 -51.49 -52.42
C GLU A 704 -70.34 -52.39 -53.40
N LEU A 705 -69.28 -51.89 -54.07
CA LEU A 705 -68.46 -52.71 -54.96
C LEU A 705 -67.73 -53.80 -54.18
N ASN A 706 -67.18 -53.48 -53.00
CA ASN A 706 -66.52 -54.44 -52.13
C ASN A 706 -67.51 -55.48 -51.59
N ALA A 707 -68.74 -55.09 -51.28
CA ALA A 707 -69.82 -56.00 -50.88
C ALA A 707 -70.25 -56.94 -52.04
N ILE A 708 -70.31 -56.46 -53.28
CA ILE A 708 -70.66 -57.26 -54.47
C ILE A 708 -69.51 -58.19 -54.89
N LEU A 709 -68.25 -57.74 -54.75
CA LEU A 709 -67.06 -58.50 -55.09
C LEU A 709 -66.61 -59.48 -53.99
N GLY A 710 -67.27 -59.47 -52.82
CA GLY A 710 -66.96 -60.36 -51.70
C GLY A 710 -65.62 -60.09 -51.03
N LEU A 711 -65.15 -58.83 -51.07
CA LEU A 711 -63.92 -58.35 -50.46
C LEU A 711 -64.24 -57.61 -49.15
N GLU A 712 -64.98 -58.24 -48.24
CA GLU A 712 -65.10 -57.74 -46.87
C GLU A 712 -63.84 -58.16 -46.09
N GLU A 713 -62.99 -57.19 -45.73
CA GLU A 713 -62.12 -57.38 -44.57
C GLU A 713 -63.02 -57.43 -43.31
N PRO A 714 -62.83 -58.42 -42.41
CA PRO A 714 -63.69 -58.56 -41.25
C PRO A 714 -63.52 -57.37 -40.32
N ALA A 715 -64.65 -56.76 -39.94
CA ALA A 715 -64.71 -55.68 -38.97
C ALA A 715 -63.92 -56.04 -37.70
N GLU A 716 -62.95 -55.19 -37.36
CA GLU A 716 -62.26 -55.24 -36.07
C GLU A 716 -63.29 -55.19 -34.93
N SER A 717 -63.29 -56.24 -34.13
CA SER A 717 -64.10 -56.38 -32.93
C SER A 717 -63.71 -55.32 -31.90
N GLU A 718 -64.67 -54.50 -31.49
CA GLU A 718 -64.59 -53.63 -30.31
C GLU A 718 -64.15 -54.42 -29.05
N PRO A 719 -63.20 -53.91 -28.25
CA PRO A 719 -62.83 -54.55 -26.99
C PRO A 719 -63.93 -54.30 -25.94
N PRO A 720 -64.18 -55.26 -25.03
CA PRO A 720 -65.23 -55.12 -24.03
C PRO A 720 -64.84 -54.06 -22.98
N PRO A 721 -65.83 -53.42 -22.34
CA PRO A 721 -65.55 -52.40 -21.33
C PRO A 721 -64.93 -53.03 -20.08
N PRO A 722 -63.98 -52.33 -19.41
CA PRO A 722 -63.37 -52.82 -18.18
C PRO A 722 -64.37 -52.76 -17.00
N PRO A 723 -64.14 -53.58 -15.96
CA PRO A 723 -65.12 -53.82 -14.88
C PRO A 723 -65.42 -52.60 -14.00
#